data_AF-A0A2T0LQX3-F1
#
_entry.id   AF-A0A2T0LQX3-F1
#
_cell.length_a   1.000
_cell.length_b   1.000
_cell.length_c   1.000
_cell.angle_alpha   90.00
_cell.angle_beta   90.00
_cell.angle_gamma   90.00
#
_symmetry.space_group_name_H-M   'P 1'
#
loop_
_entity.id
_entity.type
_entity.pdbx_description
1 polymer ?
#
loop_
_entity_poly.entity_id
_entity_poly.type
_entity_poly.pdbx_seq_one_letter_code
_entity_poly.pdbx_strand_id
1 'polypeptide(L)'
;MNSARRSRLRAAVVLALVAAFLSPLSSGSAAFADMSDLGRLLDLTRPGLSAVAAELAAGDEAGAASELKVYYAGRADVHYPAPAEGLGGGDSGPDELAAGIFRFGAQTRTFYDSAEQRIDVDWQDLWGGTQTAPGGAQTLMSDFTFMPKLTYAYVSESDPAKRAAYAKAWMDISLDFFADNQSWPQGRNLSAAKRLAQLVSGFSVFRNDPGIDPGDLVAYLSGVHATTDYLVGVLQIHVGNNWYMSMARSVHAATVFLPEFSASSGWEWFAVRSAERFLRTWLKGDGVYREPAFNYQAYVADMLNSVIAVAEANGRTVPDALAQGADWIADSLFATRQPNLEPAAIGDTPNNYAGTSAIRRSGVRNSWPDFTWVASGRTQGTTPTLPSTVFPISFAVQRSGWDADARYMLINNQLSSYTASHRHPDDLSLVIAAYGRPLIVDSGVGDYSATDTNNWMRRETEAHNTVEVDGEPQAKSVPRTTSLWRSNAGLDVYRGAAMGYRPVAHDRAVYFVKPGFWVVSDALTGDTAAHDYRQLWHFPGDPVTVNPTTKVATVGFDTVPGAAPGAGVRLIPVATTGAAVTPRISKNGAVRVGEQVLTDVDYLSYDWSATGPTGLDTVVVPGPAGAAPSVSAKRIAMPGVSHSVATAMEIVQPGATGRFYLSREANPSSRAFGAATTNAETAYLERASGGGLTRYALTRGSSLTDANNTLISASAPVSDVSVELSGTTARISMGDPFTGTLSVHAPNATAVTVNGTPTAFTRTGNLITVSLQEHFAPAPVLDEEFDDAGLDRTVHDFNGSLGGWTPVQGTWAVTGGQLAQSSTADMVSFAALQDVPDDVVMAADIVPGLRGQTTSRTGLAFRYHNSRNYYRAEVLNSSTGATLKLVKIYDSNTAVLAETELPTGANVPHKLVVSAIGKHLTAKVGDTSISADDGQLPTGGAAAYTHRRAATFDNIVIREGLDQANWRGLTGAVSVASGKLRLTPAGGRAHVLADSTLPERFSEACDYAVETTLTIDGSAAGNAGISLRDTTDAYGYRIHVGKTSDGDRYASIIREAHASGPVTVAKATLSNPLTGPVRLGAAIHGDRITVTLNGAEILKGRDTVVRSGGVGLYASTESSFENVTVARSCGGR
;
A
#
# COMPACT_ATOMS: atom_id res chain seq x y z
N MET A 1 38.37 29.71 22.69
CA MET A 1 39.26 28.52 22.57
C MET A 1 39.08 27.64 23.82
N ASN A 2 38.43 26.48 23.66
CA ASN A 2 38.30 25.32 24.60
C ASN A 2 36.89 24.70 24.67
N SER A 3 36.31 24.35 23.52
CA SER A 3 35.19 23.37 23.49
C SER A 3 35.22 22.38 22.32
N ALA A 4 36.15 22.50 21.37
CA ALA A 4 36.17 21.68 20.14
C ALA A 4 37.04 20.41 20.19
N ARG A 5 37.66 20.05 21.33
CA ARG A 5 38.59 18.89 21.43
C ARG A 5 38.09 17.70 22.28
N ARG A 6 36.89 17.74 22.87
CA ARG A 6 36.36 16.63 23.69
C ARG A 6 35.36 15.70 22.97
N SER A 7 34.99 15.98 21.73
CA SER A 7 34.03 15.15 20.95
C SER A 7 34.69 14.04 20.10
N ARG A 8 36.02 14.03 19.94
CA ARG A 8 36.72 13.07 19.05
C ARG A 8 37.36 11.86 19.75
N LEU A 9 37.42 11.82 21.09
CA LEU A 9 37.97 10.66 21.82
C LEU A 9 36.93 9.66 22.36
N ARG A 10 35.63 9.99 22.33
CA ARG A 10 34.56 9.02 22.71
C ARG A 10 34.08 8.15 21.54
N ALA A 11 34.42 8.49 20.30
CA ALA A 11 34.11 7.66 19.13
C ALA A 11 35.09 6.49 18.93
N ALA A 12 36.34 6.60 19.39
CA ALA A 12 37.35 5.56 19.19
C ALA A 12 37.32 4.45 20.26
N VAL A 13 36.82 4.75 21.48
CA VAL A 13 36.76 3.76 22.58
C VAL A 13 35.45 2.95 22.57
N VAL A 14 34.39 3.47 21.94
CA VAL A 14 33.13 2.73 21.72
C VAL A 14 33.26 1.72 20.58
N LEU A 15 34.18 1.91 19.63
CA LEU A 15 34.48 0.92 18.58
C LEU A 15 35.27 -0.29 19.10
N ALA A 16 36.08 -0.14 20.17
CA ALA A 16 36.93 -1.20 20.68
C ALA A 16 36.24 -2.12 21.71
N LEU A 17 35.14 -1.67 22.34
CA LEU A 17 34.40 -2.45 23.35
C LEU A 17 33.20 -3.23 22.79
N VAL A 18 32.80 -2.96 21.54
CA VAL A 18 31.81 -3.77 20.80
C VAL A 18 32.44 -5.06 20.24
N ALA A 19 33.78 -5.15 20.19
CA ALA A 19 34.50 -6.31 19.68
C ALA A 19 34.70 -7.47 20.69
N ALA A 20 34.38 -7.28 21.98
CA ALA A 20 34.81 -8.22 23.04
C ALA A 20 33.69 -9.05 23.71
N PHE A 21 32.43 -8.96 23.25
CA PHE A 21 31.33 -9.83 23.75
C PHE A 21 30.56 -10.57 22.65
N LEU A 22 31.14 -10.65 21.45
CA LEU A 22 30.83 -11.72 20.51
C LEU A 22 31.62 -12.95 20.98
N SER A 23 30.99 -13.81 21.79
CA SER A 23 31.41 -15.21 21.76
C SER A 23 31.28 -15.67 20.31
N PRO A 24 32.29 -16.34 19.74
CA PRO A 24 32.23 -16.78 18.36
C PRO A 24 31.14 -17.84 18.26
N LEU A 25 29.94 -17.43 17.81
CA LEU A 25 29.08 -18.32 17.07
C LEU A 25 29.89 -18.68 15.82
N SER A 26 30.57 -19.82 15.90
CA SER A 26 31.24 -20.53 14.81
C SER A 26 31.70 -19.62 13.66
N SER A 27 32.95 -19.18 13.71
CA SER A 27 33.71 -18.94 12.50
C SER A 27 33.81 -20.27 11.73
N GLY A 28 32.79 -20.57 10.93
CA GLY A 28 32.73 -21.71 10.02
C GLY A 28 32.74 -21.21 8.59
N SER A 29 33.89 -20.75 8.13
CA SER A 29 34.23 -20.75 6.72
C SER A 29 34.80 -22.13 6.38
N ALA A 30 33.93 -23.07 6.02
CA ALA A 30 34.26 -24.27 5.25
C ALA A 30 32.91 -24.90 4.86
N ALA A 31 32.78 -25.30 3.61
CA ALA A 31 31.57 -25.84 3.02
C ALA A 31 30.93 -26.96 3.86
N PHE A 32 29.64 -26.87 4.16
CA PHE A 32 28.81 -28.03 4.51
C PHE A 32 28.68 -28.89 3.24
N ALA A 33 29.67 -29.75 2.99
CA ALA A 33 29.78 -30.47 1.72
C ALA A 33 29.53 -31.98 1.85
N ASP A 34 29.25 -32.48 3.05
CA ASP A 34 29.01 -33.91 3.28
C ASP A 34 27.59 -34.21 3.78
N MET A 35 27.20 -35.48 3.65
CA MET A 35 25.83 -35.93 3.95
C MET A 35 25.55 -35.93 5.45
N SER A 36 26.59 -36.09 6.28
CA SER A 36 26.49 -36.01 7.74
C SER A 36 26.07 -34.61 8.21
N ASP A 37 26.67 -33.58 7.62
CA ASP A 37 26.34 -32.18 7.89
C ASP A 37 24.89 -31.87 7.51
N LEU A 38 24.47 -32.22 6.29
CA LEU A 38 23.09 -32.06 5.84
C LEU A 38 22.12 -32.86 6.72
N GLY A 39 22.49 -34.08 7.11
CA GLY A 39 21.69 -34.94 7.98
C GLY A 39 21.33 -34.30 9.32
N ARG A 40 22.18 -33.42 9.87
CA ARG A 40 21.87 -32.66 11.11
C ARG A 40 20.84 -31.55 10.90
N LEU A 41 20.63 -31.13 9.66
CA LEU A 41 19.66 -30.11 9.27
C LEU A 41 18.29 -30.72 8.92
N LEU A 42 18.25 -32.03 8.61
CA LEU A 42 17.04 -32.77 8.27
C LEU A 42 16.33 -33.30 9.50
N ASP A 43 15.00 -33.35 9.44
CA ASP A 43 14.16 -34.07 10.40
C ASP A 43 14.13 -35.55 10.03
N LEU A 44 15.18 -36.27 10.44
CA LEU A 44 15.34 -37.71 10.20
C LEU A 44 14.29 -38.58 10.93
N THR A 45 13.40 -37.98 11.73
CA THR A 45 12.28 -38.72 12.35
C THR A 45 11.11 -38.94 11.39
N ARG A 46 11.11 -38.24 10.24
CA ARG A 46 10.11 -38.40 9.20
C ARG A 46 10.12 -39.82 8.63
N PRO A 47 8.96 -40.49 8.51
CA PRO A 47 8.91 -41.85 7.98
C PRO A 47 9.56 -42.00 6.60
N GLY A 48 9.41 -41.00 5.73
CA GLY A 48 10.00 -40.98 4.40
C GLY A 48 11.54 -40.90 4.36
N LEU A 49 12.18 -40.46 5.45
CA LEU A 49 13.64 -40.36 5.56
C LEU A 49 14.28 -41.50 6.38
N SER A 50 13.51 -42.54 6.72
CA SER A 50 13.98 -43.64 7.56
C SER A 50 15.19 -44.39 6.97
N ALA A 51 15.26 -44.56 5.65
CA ALA A 51 16.41 -45.16 4.96
C ALA A 51 17.66 -44.27 5.09
N VAL A 52 17.52 -42.96 4.84
CA VAL A 52 18.59 -41.97 5.01
C VAL A 52 19.11 -41.98 6.45
N ALA A 53 18.22 -42.03 7.44
CA ALA A 53 18.57 -42.09 8.85
C ALA A 53 19.34 -43.37 9.21
N ALA A 54 18.96 -44.51 8.63
CA ALA A 54 19.63 -45.78 8.85
C ALA A 54 21.05 -45.80 8.28
N GLU A 55 21.25 -45.29 7.06
CA GLU A 55 22.57 -45.20 6.43
C GLU A 55 23.50 -44.24 7.19
N LEU A 56 22.98 -43.07 7.60
CA LEU A 56 23.73 -42.14 8.45
C LEU A 56 24.11 -42.76 9.81
N ALA A 57 23.21 -43.53 10.42
CA ALA A 57 23.50 -44.24 11.67
C ALA A 57 24.55 -45.36 11.49
N ALA A 58 24.65 -45.94 10.28
CA ALA A 58 25.68 -46.90 9.90
C ALA A 58 27.02 -46.24 9.50
N GLY A 59 27.04 -44.91 9.33
CA GLY A 59 28.19 -44.16 8.85
C GLY A 59 28.39 -44.24 7.33
N ASP A 60 27.39 -44.68 6.56
CA ASP A 60 27.43 -44.73 5.09
C ASP A 60 26.83 -43.44 4.49
N GLU A 61 27.68 -42.43 4.31
CA GLU A 61 27.27 -41.14 3.73
C GLU A 61 26.87 -41.25 2.26
N ALA A 62 27.53 -42.11 1.48
CA ALA A 62 27.23 -42.30 0.06
C ALA A 62 25.90 -43.04 -0.13
N GLY A 63 25.64 -44.05 0.72
CA GLY A 63 24.35 -44.72 0.84
C GLY A 63 23.25 -43.73 1.23
N ALA A 64 23.48 -42.92 2.27
CA ALA A 64 22.52 -41.90 2.71
C ALA A 64 22.18 -40.87 1.63
N ALA A 65 23.18 -40.38 0.88
CA ALA A 65 22.96 -39.47 -0.25
C ALA A 65 22.14 -40.14 -1.37
N SER A 66 22.42 -41.41 -1.66
CA SER A 66 21.68 -42.19 -2.67
C SER A 66 20.21 -42.37 -2.26
N GLU A 67 19.94 -42.72 -1.01
CA GLU A 67 18.59 -42.83 -0.47
C GLU A 67 17.86 -41.47 -0.45
N LEU A 68 18.58 -40.37 -0.19
CA LEU A 68 18.01 -39.03 -0.22
C LEU A 68 17.56 -38.65 -1.64
N LYS A 69 18.34 -39.00 -2.66
CA LYS A 69 17.95 -38.84 -4.07
C LYS A 69 16.69 -39.64 -4.40
N VAL A 70 16.64 -40.91 -3.97
CA VAL A 70 15.45 -41.77 -4.16
C VAL A 70 14.22 -41.13 -3.50
N TYR A 71 14.35 -40.66 -2.27
CA TYR A 71 13.29 -39.97 -1.55
C TYR A 71 12.75 -38.76 -2.33
N TYR A 72 13.60 -37.82 -2.73
CA TYR A 72 13.14 -36.59 -3.39
C TYR A 72 12.58 -36.83 -4.80
N ALA A 73 13.12 -37.80 -5.54
CA ALA A 73 12.60 -38.21 -6.84
C ALA A 73 11.20 -38.86 -6.73
N GLY A 74 10.93 -39.56 -5.62
CA GLY A 74 9.64 -40.17 -5.32
C GLY A 74 8.64 -39.26 -4.61
N ARG A 75 9.06 -38.09 -4.12
CA ARG A 75 8.23 -37.19 -3.29
C ARG A 75 7.13 -36.50 -4.09
N ALA A 76 5.88 -36.75 -3.71
CA ALA A 76 4.68 -36.29 -4.41
C ALA A 76 3.65 -35.55 -3.51
N ASP A 77 3.86 -35.51 -2.20
CA ASP A 77 2.96 -34.92 -1.19
C ASP A 77 3.13 -33.40 -1.01
N VAL A 78 4.20 -32.82 -1.56
CA VAL A 78 4.49 -31.38 -1.50
C VAL A 78 4.54 -30.82 -2.91
N HIS A 79 3.76 -29.76 -3.16
CA HIS A 79 3.56 -29.17 -4.47
C HIS A 79 4.16 -27.76 -4.56
N TYR A 80 4.55 -27.37 -5.77
CA TYR A 80 4.97 -26.01 -6.09
C TYR A 80 4.20 -25.54 -7.33
N PRO A 81 3.86 -24.24 -7.45
CA PRO A 81 3.23 -23.71 -8.65
C PRO A 81 4.00 -24.09 -9.93
N ALA A 82 3.27 -24.57 -10.95
CA ALA A 82 3.89 -25.03 -12.18
C ALA A 82 4.68 -23.91 -12.90
N PRO A 83 5.82 -24.24 -13.55
CA PRO A 83 6.52 -23.29 -14.41
C PRO A 83 5.62 -22.79 -15.54
N ALA A 84 5.77 -21.51 -15.90
CA ALA A 84 5.04 -20.89 -17.00
C ALA A 84 5.99 -20.42 -18.09
N GLU A 85 5.53 -20.48 -19.34
CA GLU A 85 6.26 -19.99 -20.51
C GLU A 85 6.54 -18.47 -20.42
N GLY A 86 7.63 -18.03 -21.02
CA GLY A 86 7.94 -16.60 -21.16
C GLY A 86 8.41 -15.90 -19.88
N LEU A 87 8.66 -16.65 -18.81
CA LEU A 87 9.28 -16.14 -17.59
C LEU A 87 10.81 -16.23 -17.64
N GLY A 88 11.47 -15.36 -16.89
CA GLY A 88 12.92 -15.35 -16.68
C GLY A 88 13.65 -14.21 -17.40
N GLY A 89 14.78 -13.81 -16.84
CA GLY A 89 15.64 -12.74 -17.34
C GLY A 89 16.73 -13.22 -18.30
N GLY A 90 17.44 -12.27 -18.91
CA GLY A 90 18.46 -12.52 -19.93
C GLY A 90 17.87 -12.79 -21.32
N ASP A 91 18.72 -12.82 -22.34
CA ASP A 91 18.33 -13.03 -23.74
C ASP A 91 18.61 -14.46 -24.23
N SER A 92 19.40 -15.25 -23.49
CA SER A 92 19.67 -16.65 -23.84
C SER A 92 18.42 -17.52 -23.83
N GLY A 93 18.34 -18.44 -24.80
CA GLY A 93 17.42 -19.58 -24.78
C GLY A 93 17.91 -20.73 -23.89
N PRO A 94 17.06 -21.74 -23.60
CA PRO A 94 17.43 -22.88 -22.73
C PRO A 94 18.57 -23.73 -23.30
N ASP A 95 18.62 -23.96 -24.61
CA ASP A 95 19.72 -24.69 -25.28
C ASP A 95 21.05 -23.95 -25.14
N GLU A 96 21.01 -22.62 -25.18
CA GLU A 96 22.22 -21.79 -25.05
C GLU A 96 22.71 -21.78 -23.61
N LEU A 97 21.81 -21.66 -22.64
CA LEU A 97 22.14 -21.80 -21.23
C LEU A 97 22.75 -23.18 -20.95
N ALA A 98 22.20 -24.25 -21.55
CA ALA A 98 22.76 -25.60 -21.43
C ALA A 98 24.14 -25.77 -22.08
N ALA A 99 24.43 -24.97 -23.10
CA ALA A 99 25.75 -24.88 -23.71
C ALA A 99 26.70 -23.89 -22.99
N GLY A 100 26.31 -23.36 -21.82
CA GLY A 100 27.10 -22.39 -21.06
C GLY A 100 27.15 -20.99 -21.68
N ILE A 101 26.17 -20.61 -22.50
CA ILE A 101 26.12 -19.31 -23.19
C ILE A 101 25.08 -18.39 -22.54
N PHE A 102 25.54 -17.26 -21.97
CA PHE A 102 24.68 -16.22 -21.41
C PHE A 102 24.71 -14.93 -22.22
N ARG A 103 23.53 -14.40 -22.54
CA ARG A 103 23.35 -13.13 -23.26
C ARG A 103 22.47 -12.17 -22.47
N PHE A 104 22.87 -10.90 -22.49
CA PHE A 104 22.07 -9.79 -21.98
C PHE A 104 22.45 -8.48 -22.70
N GLY A 105 21.53 -7.95 -23.48
CA GLY A 105 21.78 -6.83 -24.37
C GLY A 105 22.94 -7.13 -25.33
N ALA A 106 23.91 -6.23 -25.39
CA ALA A 106 25.10 -6.42 -26.21
C ALA A 106 26.16 -7.37 -25.60
N GLN A 107 25.97 -7.85 -24.38
CA GLN A 107 26.93 -8.72 -23.70
C GLN A 107 26.63 -10.18 -24.02
N THR A 108 27.63 -10.93 -24.47
CA THR A 108 27.62 -12.40 -24.57
C THR A 108 28.81 -12.95 -23.80
N ARG A 109 28.60 -14.02 -23.05
CA ARG A 109 29.65 -14.80 -22.38
C ARG A 109 29.45 -16.28 -22.62
N THR A 110 30.55 -17.01 -22.68
CA THR A 110 30.57 -18.48 -22.78
C THR A 110 31.39 -19.00 -21.62
N PHE A 111 30.81 -19.93 -20.88
CA PHE A 111 31.28 -20.43 -19.59
C PHE A 111 31.47 -21.95 -19.58
N TYR A 112 31.41 -22.61 -20.75
CA TYR A 112 31.55 -24.06 -20.81
C TYR A 112 33.03 -24.45 -20.77
N ASP A 113 33.45 -25.15 -19.72
CA ASP A 113 34.77 -25.77 -19.65
C ASP A 113 34.71 -27.15 -20.33
N SER A 114 35.36 -27.24 -21.50
CA SER A 114 35.44 -28.48 -22.26
C SER A 114 36.34 -29.56 -21.65
N ALA A 115 37.31 -29.19 -20.81
CA ALA A 115 38.18 -30.16 -20.13
C ALA A 115 37.47 -30.80 -18.94
N GLU A 116 36.71 -30.00 -18.19
CA GLU A 116 35.96 -30.46 -17.01
C GLU A 116 34.52 -30.90 -17.34
N GLN A 117 34.06 -30.68 -18.58
CA GLN A 117 32.72 -31.02 -19.06
C GLN A 117 31.60 -30.41 -18.19
N ARG A 118 31.80 -29.18 -17.72
CA ARG A 118 30.87 -28.44 -16.85
C ARG A 118 30.79 -26.98 -17.23
N ILE A 119 29.73 -26.32 -16.77
CA ILE A 119 29.64 -24.86 -16.79
C ILE A 119 30.45 -24.33 -15.60
N ASP A 120 31.38 -23.41 -15.88
CA ASP A 120 32.27 -22.70 -14.95
C ASP A 120 32.15 -21.19 -15.23
N VAL A 121 31.41 -20.49 -14.39
CA VAL A 121 31.07 -19.07 -14.60
C VAL A 121 32.09 -18.20 -13.88
N ASP A 122 32.76 -17.30 -14.60
CA ASP A 122 33.56 -16.25 -13.96
C ASP A 122 32.65 -15.23 -13.27
N TRP A 123 32.34 -15.48 -12.00
CA TRP A 123 31.48 -14.65 -11.17
C TRP A 123 32.09 -13.28 -10.83
N GLN A 124 33.40 -13.09 -11.02
CA GLN A 124 34.11 -11.85 -10.74
C GLN A 124 34.12 -10.90 -11.95
N ASP A 125 33.77 -11.36 -13.14
CA ASP A 125 33.59 -10.50 -14.30
C ASP A 125 32.42 -9.52 -14.07
N LEU A 126 32.74 -8.23 -14.16
CA LEU A 126 31.85 -7.12 -13.84
C LEU A 126 30.73 -6.92 -14.89
N TRP A 127 30.80 -7.59 -16.04
CA TRP A 127 29.86 -7.53 -17.17
C TRP A 127 29.40 -6.09 -17.52
N GLY A 128 30.38 -5.20 -17.67
CA GLY A 128 30.17 -3.80 -18.02
C GLY A 128 29.87 -2.87 -16.85
N GLY A 129 29.89 -3.37 -15.61
CA GLY A 129 29.79 -2.57 -14.39
C GLY A 129 31.14 -2.15 -13.81
N THR A 130 31.11 -1.73 -12.55
CA THR A 130 32.29 -1.42 -11.74
C THR A 130 32.34 -2.35 -10.52
N GLN A 131 33.47 -2.37 -9.83
CA GLN A 131 33.64 -3.16 -8.61
C GLN A 131 32.63 -2.78 -7.49
N THR A 132 32.12 -1.55 -7.51
CA THR A 132 31.13 -1.06 -6.53
C THR A 132 29.70 -1.05 -7.06
N ALA A 133 29.51 -1.21 -8.37
CA ALA A 133 28.21 -1.26 -9.04
C ALA A 133 28.27 -2.30 -10.17
N PRO A 134 28.04 -3.60 -9.87
CA PRO A 134 28.14 -4.67 -10.85
C PRO A 134 27.20 -4.44 -12.04
N GLY A 135 27.57 -4.97 -13.20
CA GLY A 135 26.77 -4.83 -14.41
C GLY A 135 25.38 -5.45 -14.25
N GLY A 136 24.41 -4.94 -15.02
CA GLY A 136 23.03 -5.47 -14.99
C GLY A 136 22.99 -6.97 -15.31
N ALA A 137 23.78 -7.41 -16.29
CA ALA A 137 23.93 -8.82 -16.63
C ALA A 137 24.44 -9.64 -15.43
N GLN A 138 25.48 -9.16 -14.73
CA GLN A 138 26.09 -9.85 -13.59
C GLN A 138 25.09 -10.01 -12.46
N THR A 139 24.30 -8.97 -12.21
CA THR A 139 23.20 -9.01 -11.25
C THR A 139 22.14 -10.03 -11.66
N LEU A 140 21.74 -10.10 -12.93
CA LEU A 140 20.69 -11.01 -13.40
C LEU A 140 21.11 -12.49 -13.36
N MET A 141 22.35 -12.80 -13.73
CA MET A 141 22.86 -14.16 -13.58
C MET A 141 23.01 -14.50 -12.11
N SER A 142 23.63 -13.64 -11.29
CA SER A 142 23.77 -13.94 -9.86
C SER A 142 22.43 -13.96 -9.13
N ASP A 143 21.35 -13.36 -9.64
CA ASP A 143 19.98 -13.50 -9.13
C ASP A 143 19.28 -14.80 -9.62
N PHE A 144 19.95 -15.60 -10.47
CA PHE A 144 19.43 -16.78 -11.18
C PHE A 144 18.17 -16.51 -11.99
N THR A 145 18.03 -15.31 -12.55
CA THR A 145 16.80 -14.92 -13.26
C THR A 145 16.51 -15.75 -14.50
N PHE A 146 17.47 -16.47 -15.05
CA PHE A 146 17.29 -17.38 -16.19
C PHE A 146 16.60 -18.70 -15.80
N MET A 147 16.57 -19.07 -14.51
CA MET A 147 16.09 -20.37 -14.05
C MET A 147 14.68 -20.74 -14.53
N PRO A 148 13.70 -19.82 -14.58
CA PRO A 148 12.37 -20.11 -15.11
C PRO A 148 12.36 -20.60 -16.57
N LYS A 149 13.33 -20.19 -17.38
CA LYS A 149 13.46 -20.66 -18.77
C LYS A 149 13.88 -22.13 -18.82
N LEU A 150 14.86 -22.51 -17.99
CA LEU A 150 15.33 -23.90 -17.89
C LEU A 150 14.23 -24.81 -17.34
N THR A 151 13.53 -24.38 -16.28
CA THR A 151 12.47 -25.20 -15.68
C THR A 151 11.30 -25.41 -16.63
N TYR A 152 10.85 -24.36 -17.33
CA TYR A 152 9.80 -24.48 -18.34
C TYR A 152 10.22 -25.37 -19.51
N ALA A 153 11.44 -25.19 -20.02
CA ALA A 153 11.98 -26.01 -21.11
C ALA A 153 12.05 -27.49 -20.72
N TYR A 154 12.52 -27.81 -19.51
CA TYR A 154 12.61 -29.19 -19.02
C TYR A 154 11.26 -29.89 -18.94
N VAL A 155 10.21 -29.22 -18.44
CA VAL A 155 8.86 -29.84 -18.34
C VAL A 155 8.17 -29.96 -19.69
N SER A 156 8.56 -29.14 -20.67
CA SER A 156 7.97 -29.12 -22.01
C SER A 156 8.73 -29.99 -23.02
N GLU A 157 9.95 -30.42 -22.69
CA GLU A 157 10.81 -31.18 -23.59
C GLU A 157 10.50 -32.68 -23.54
N SER A 158 10.47 -33.29 -24.71
CA SER A 158 10.23 -34.72 -24.89
C SER A 158 11.52 -35.51 -25.10
N ASP A 159 12.60 -34.87 -25.58
CA ASP A 159 13.92 -35.46 -25.76
C ASP A 159 14.63 -35.64 -24.40
N PRO A 160 14.88 -36.90 -23.96
CA PRO A 160 15.55 -37.15 -22.68
C PRO A 160 16.97 -36.57 -22.61
N ALA A 161 17.69 -36.48 -23.73
CA ALA A 161 19.05 -35.94 -23.75
C ALA A 161 19.05 -34.42 -23.50
N LYS A 162 18.10 -33.70 -24.10
CA LYS A 162 17.93 -32.26 -23.85
C LYS A 162 17.45 -31.98 -22.43
N ARG A 163 16.51 -32.77 -21.92
CA ARG A 163 16.09 -32.69 -20.52
C ARG A 163 17.26 -32.86 -19.56
N ALA A 164 18.07 -33.90 -19.77
CA ALA A 164 19.28 -34.13 -18.98
C ALA A 164 20.26 -32.95 -19.10
N ALA A 165 20.42 -32.34 -20.28
CA ALA A 165 21.26 -31.17 -20.47
C ALA A 165 20.76 -29.94 -19.68
N TYR A 166 19.45 -29.68 -19.66
CA TYR A 166 18.86 -28.59 -18.86
C TYR A 166 19.02 -28.83 -17.36
N ALA A 167 18.80 -30.06 -16.90
CA ALA A 167 19.01 -30.44 -15.50
C ALA A 167 20.49 -30.30 -15.09
N LYS A 168 21.41 -30.75 -15.95
CA LYS A 168 22.86 -30.56 -15.74
C LYS A 168 23.22 -29.09 -15.64
N ALA A 169 22.70 -28.24 -16.53
CA ALA A 169 22.99 -26.81 -16.53
C ALA A 169 22.49 -26.11 -15.25
N TRP A 170 21.29 -26.47 -14.78
CA TRP A 170 20.77 -25.99 -13.49
C TRP A 170 21.71 -26.35 -12.34
N MET A 171 22.13 -27.62 -12.26
CA MET A 171 22.99 -28.11 -11.19
C MET A 171 24.39 -27.48 -11.26
N ASP A 172 25.05 -27.54 -12.42
CA ASP A 172 26.38 -26.97 -12.65
C ASP A 172 26.42 -25.51 -12.21
N ILE A 173 25.55 -24.65 -12.75
CA ILE A 173 25.57 -23.21 -12.44
C ILE A 173 25.29 -22.94 -10.95
N SER A 174 24.39 -23.72 -10.34
CA SER A 174 24.04 -23.52 -8.92
C SER A 174 25.20 -23.89 -8.00
N LEU A 175 25.84 -25.04 -8.24
CA LEU A 175 26.96 -25.51 -7.42
C LEU A 175 28.23 -24.71 -7.67
N ASP A 176 28.48 -24.33 -8.93
CA ASP A 176 29.56 -23.42 -9.32
C ASP A 176 29.48 -22.10 -8.55
N PHE A 177 28.29 -21.49 -8.50
CA PHE A 177 28.07 -20.27 -7.74
C PHE A 177 28.38 -20.45 -6.24
N PHE A 178 27.95 -21.56 -5.63
CA PHE A 178 28.22 -21.85 -4.22
C PHE A 178 29.71 -22.06 -3.93
N ALA A 179 30.41 -22.77 -4.83
CA ALA A 179 31.84 -23.05 -4.70
C ALA A 179 32.69 -21.76 -4.78
N ASP A 180 32.41 -20.94 -5.79
CA ASP A 180 33.23 -19.77 -6.11
C ASP A 180 32.90 -18.54 -5.25
N ASN A 181 31.66 -18.44 -4.80
CA ASN A 181 31.20 -17.31 -4.01
C ASN A 181 30.92 -17.74 -2.58
N GLN A 182 31.93 -18.13 -1.80
CA GLN A 182 31.73 -18.67 -0.44
C GLN A 182 30.87 -17.79 0.51
N SER A 183 30.71 -16.49 0.22
CA SER A 183 29.80 -15.57 0.91
C SER A 183 28.44 -15.39 0.22
N TRP A 184 28.03 -16.32 -0.66
CA TRP A 184 26.85 -16.23 -1.52
C TRP A 184 25.54 -15.94 -0.77
N PRO A 185 25.30 -16.43 0.47
CA PRO A 185 24.10 -16.06 1.20
C PRO A 185 24.13 -14.58 1.55
N GLN A 186 25.32 -14.05 1.85
CA GLN A 186 25.55 -12.81 2.60
C GLN A 186 25.79 -11.54 1.75
N GLY A 187 25.82 -11.65 0.42
CA GLY A 187 26.12 -10.52 -0.47
C GLY A 187 25.06 -9.41 -0.41
N ARG A 188 24.08 -9.46 -1.32
CA ARG A 188 22.95 -8.52 -1.37
C ARG A 188 21.66 -9.24 -1.01
N ASN A 189 20.98 -8.82 0.06
CA ASN A 189 19.76 -9.47 0.56
C ASN A 189 18.68 -9.68 -0.51
N LEU A 190 18.42 -8.67 -1.35
CA LEU A 190 17.46 -8.81 -2.46
C LEU A 190 17.89 -9.90 -3.45
N SER A 191 19.19 -9.99 -3.75
CA SER A 191 19.73 -11.02 -4.64
C SER A 191 19.65 -12.40 -4.03
N ALA A 192 20.00 -12.53 -2.76
CA ALA A 192 19.87 -13.79 -2.02
C ALA A 192 18.40 -14.25 -1.99
N ALA A 193 17.45 -13.33 -1.77
CA ALA A 193 16.02 -13.64 -1.81
C ALA A 193 15.58 -14.13 -3.19
N LYS A 194 15.90 -13.38 -4.25
CA LYS A 194 15.58 -13.78 -5.62
C LYS A 194 16.18 -15.14 -5.97
N ARG A 195 17.48 -15.35 -5.69
CA ARG A 195 18.14 -16.65 -5.87
C ARG A 195 17.42 -17.76 -5.13
N LEU A 196 17.09 -17.58 -3.85
CA LEU A 196 16.41 -18.63 -3.08
C LEU A 196 15.09 -19.03 -3.72
N ALA A 197 14.29 -18.06 -4.18
CA ALA A 197 13.07 -18.37 -4.90
C ALA A 197 13.32 -19.18 -6.19
N GLN A 198 14.39 -18.86 -6.94
CA GLN A 198 14.76 -19.60 -8.15
C GLN A 198 15.31 -20.99 -7.85
N LEU A 199 16.11 -21.13 -6.80
CA LEU A 199 16.64 -22.42 -6.35
C LEU A 199 15.51 -23.37 -5.93
N VAL A 200 14.54 -22.89 -5.17
CA VAL A 200 13.39 -23.71 -4.75
C VAL A 200 12.51 -24.09 -5.95
N SER A 201 12.23 -23.11 -6.83
CA SER A 201 11.48 -23.35 -8.07
C SER A 201 12.18 -24.36 -8.99
N GLY A 202 13.49 -24.21 -9.19
CA GLY A 202 14.32 -25.15 -9.95
C GLY A 202 14.27 -26.56 -9.39
N PHE A 203 14.49 -26.69 -8.08
CA PHE A 203 14.42 -27.98 -7.38
C PHE A 203 13.04 -28.65 -7.49
N SER A 204 11.97 -27.85 -7.53
CA SER A 204 10.61 -28.37 -7.69
C SER A 204 10.37 -29.12 -9.00
N VAL A 205 11.22 -28.90 -10.00
CA VAL A 205 11.14 -29.51 -11.33
C VAL A 205 12.25 -30.55 -11.51
N PHE A 206 13.49 -30.16 -11.27
CA PHE A 206 14.65 -30.97 -11.66
C PHE A 206 14.93 -32.14 -10.73
N ARG A 207 14.44 -32.15 -9.48
CA ARG A 207 14.73 -33.22 -8.50
C ARG A 207 14.41 -34.64 -8.96
N ASN A 208 13.56 -34.79 -9.99
CA ASN A 208 13.16 -36.08 -10.55
C ASN A 208 14.07 -36.55 -11.70
N ASP A 209 15.07 -35.76 -12.10
CA ASP A 209 15.99 -36.16 -13.17
C ASP A 209 16.90 -37.32 -12.70
N PRO A 210 16.97 -38.44 -13.44
CA PRO A 210 17.76 -39.59 -13.03
C PRO A 210 19.27 -39.34 -13.08
N GLY A 211 19.72 -38.33 -13.83
CA GLY A 211 21.12 -37.97 -14.03
C GLY A 211 21.75 -37.17 -12.88
N ILE A 212 20.98 -36.74 -11.88
CA ILE A 212 21.51 -36.00 -10.72
C ILE A 212 22.47 -36.90 -9.92
N ASP A 213 23.70 -36.42 -9.68
CA ASP A 213 24.60 -37.10 -8.75
C ASP A 213 24.10 -36.94 -7.30
N PRO A 214 24.11 -38.01 -6.47
CA PRO A 214 23.67 -37.91 -5.07
C PRO A 214 24.47 -36.88 -4.25
N GLY A 215 25.77 -36.73 -4.48
CA GLY A 215 26.61 -35.74 -3.79
C GLY A 215 26.27 -34.31 -4.20
N ASP A 216 26.01 -34.07 -5.48
CA ASP A 216 25.55 -32.78 -5.98
C ASP A 216 24.21 -32.37 -5.36
N LEU A 217 23.28 -33.33 -5.18
CA LEU A 217 22.02 -33.08 -4.47
C LEU A 217 22.25 -32.64 -3.01
N VAL A 218 23.20 -33.27 -2.31
CA VAL A 218 23.56 -32.88 -0.94
C VAL A 218 24.09 -31.44 -0.92
N ALA A 219 25.04 -31.12 -1.80
CA ALA A 219 25.61 -29.77 -1.89
C ALA A 219 24.55 -28.72 -2.23
N TYR A 220 23.61 -29.06 -3.14
CA TYR A 220 22.52 -28.18 -3.52
C TYR A 220 21.59 -27.86 -2.34
N LEU A 221 21.15 -28.89 -1.61
CA LEU A 221 20.26 -28.72 -0.45
C LEU A 221 20.96 -27.97 0.69
N SER A 222 22.24 -28.21 0.93
CA SER A 222 23.06 -27.43 1.86
C SER A 222 23.10 -25.95 1.48
N GLY A 223 23.29 -25.63 0.19
CA GLY A 223 23.27 -24.26 -0.33
C GLY A 223 21.91 -23.56 -0.19
N VAL A 224 20.82 -24.28 -0.44
CA VAL A 224 19.44 -23.79 -0.23
C VAL A 224 19.17 -23.52 1.25
N HIS A 225 19.54 -24.46 2.13
CA HIS A 225 19.40 -24.28 3.58
C HIS A 225 20.19 -23.07 4.07
N ALA A 226 21.48 -22.98 3.72
CA ALA A 226 22.35 -21.86 4.13
C ALA A 226 21.81 -20.50 3.66
N THR A 227 21.25 -20.44 2.45
CA THR A 227 20.60 -19.22 1.94
C THR A 227 19.32 -18.89 2.72
N THR A 228 18.51 -19.91 3.03
CA THR A 228 17.26 -19.75 3.81
C THR A 228 17.56 -19.26 5.23
N ASP A 229 18.50 -19.89 5.92
CA ASP A 229 18.92 -19.54 7.29
C ASP A 229 19.44 -18.10 7.37
N TYR A 230 20.31 -17.71 6.42
CA TYR A 230 20.79 -16.34 6.32
C TYR A 230 19.65 -15.33 6.16
N LEU A 231 18.74 -15.58 5.21
CA LEU A 231 17.62 -14.68 4.95
C LEU A 231 16.66 -14.62 6.14
N VAL A 232 16.42 -15.73 6.83
CA VAL A 232 15.65 -15.73 8.08
C VAL A 232 16.31 -14.82 9.11
N GLY A 233 17.63 -14.88 9.27
CA GLY A 233 18.38 -14.03 10.19
C GLY A 233 18.36 -12.54 9.84
N VAL A 234 18.43 -12.20 8.55
CA VAL A 234 18.45 -10.79 8.08
C VAL A 234 17.07 -10.18 7.96
N LEU A 235 16.04 -10.97 7.62
CA LEU A 235 14.64 -10.53 7.58
C LEU A 235 14.20 -9.93 8.92
N GLN A 236 14.81 -10.37 10.03
CA GLN A 236 14.54 -9.89 11.39
C GLN A 236 14.92 -8.42 11.61
N ILE A 237 15.90 -7.91 10.86
CA ILE A 237 16.55 -6.62 11.12
C ILE A 237 16.43 -5.66 9.92
N HIS A 238 15.96 -6.15 8.78
CA HIS A 238 15.81 -5.35 7.58
C HIS A 238 14.63 -4.37 7.69
N VAL A 239 14.85 -3.13 7.27
CA VAL A 239 13.78 -2.12 7.21
C VAL A 239 12.83 -2.45 6.05
N GLY A 240 11.53 -2.42 6.32
CA GLY A 240 10.56 -2.90 5.36
C GLY A 240 10.38 -2.01 4.12
N ASN A 241 10.59 -2.63 2.97
CA ASN A 241 10.40 -2.15 1.61
C ASN A 241 10.19 -3.40 0.71
N ASN A 242 10.21 -3.28 -0.60
CA ASN A 242 10.03 -4.43 -1.49
C ASN A 242 11.07 -5.57 -1.28
N TRP A 243 12.25 -5.28 -0.73
CA TRP A 243 13.26 -6.30 -0.41
C TRP A 243 12.81 -7.17 0.78
N TYR A 244 12.19 -6.56 1.78
CA TYR A 244 11.61 -7.25 2.92
C TYR A 244 10.58 -8.29 2.49
N MET A 245 9.63 -7.87 1.63
CA MET A 245 8.62 -8.78 1.10
C MET A 245 9.25 -9.88 0.22
N SER A 246 10.30 -9.56 -0.54
CA SER A 246 11.03 -10.55 -1.35
C SER A 246 11.68 -11.62 -0.49
N MET A 247 12.30 -11.25 0.63
CA MET A 247 12.88 -12.20 1.59
C MET A 247 11.79 -13.07 2.22
N ALA A 248 10.71 -12.47 2.75
CA ALA A 248 9.60 -13.21 3.34
C ALA A 248 8.99 -14.21 2.35
N ARG A 249 8.69 -13.79 1.11
CA ARG A 249 8.18 -14.67 0.06
C ARG A 249 9.10 -15.86 -0.23
N SER A 250 10.41 -15.64 -0.21
CA SER A 250 11.38 -16.67 -0.60
C SER A 250 11.64 -17.67 0.52
N VAL A 251 11.68 -17.19 1.77
CA VAL A 251 11.72 -18.06 2.96
C VAL A 251 10.44 -18.90 3.05
N HIS A 252 9.26 -18.31 2.85
CA HIS A 252 8.00 -19.06 2.80
C HIS A 252 8.02 -20.15 1.73
N ALA A 253 8.45 -19.82 0.51
CA ALA A 253 8.56 -20.79 -0.56
C ALA A 253 9.49 -21.96 -0.22
N ALA A 254 10.68 -21.67 0.32
CA ALA A 254 11.65 -22.69 0.71
C ALA A 254 11.12 -23.62 1.81
N THR A 255 10.47 -23.06 2.81
CA THR A 255 10.03 -23.78 4.02
C THR A 255 8.80 -24.64 3.78
N VAL A 256 7.83 -24.14 2.99
CA VAL A 256 6.68 -24.94 2.55
C VAL A 256 7.12 -26.08 1.65
N PHE A 257 8.08 -25.83 0.75
CA PHE A 257 8.50 -26.81 -0.25
C PHE A 257 9.55 -27.82 0.23
N LEU A 258 10.31 -27.48 1.27
CA LEU A 258 11.33 -28.33 1.89
C LEU A 258 11.02 -28.53 3.38
N PRO A 259 9.86 -29.14 3.72
CA PRO A 259 9.47 -29.36 5.11
C PRO A 259 10.40 -30.35 5.82
N GLU A 260 11.24 -31.08 5.09
CA GLU A 260 12.24 -32.01 5.61
C GLU A 260 13.35 -31.33 6.42
N PHE A 261 13.61 -30.04 6.22
CA PHE A 261 14.51 -29.33 7.13
C PHE A 261 13.83 -29.17 8.50
N SER A 262 14.56 -29.52 9.56
CA SER A 262 14.07 -29.44 10.96
C SER A 262 13.56 -28.04 11.33
N ALA A 263 14.12 -26.99 10.72
CA ALA A 263 13.74 -25.60 10.98
C ALA A 263 12.53 -25.09 10.16
N SER A 264 12.09 -25.82 9.12
CA SER A 264 11.10 -25.33 8.16
C SER A 264 9.76 -24.97 8.79
N SER A 265 9.27 -25.77 9.75
CA SER A 265 7.99 -25.49 10.43
C SER A 265 7.99 -24.15 11.17
N GLY A 266 9.11 -23.79 11.81
CA GLY A 266 9.26 -22.50 12.49
C GLY A 266 9.46 -21.34 11.53
N TRP A 267 10.24 -21.54 10.46
CA TRP A 267 10.55 -20.50 9.48
C TRP A 267 9.38 -20.14 8.58
N GLU A 268 8.52 -21.10 8.23
CA GLU A 268 7.32 -20.87 7.42
C GLU A 268 6.43 -19.81 8.06
N TRP A 269 6.02 -20.06 9.31
CA TRP A 269 5.17 -19.14 10.03
C TRP A 269 5.85 -17.80 10.28
N PHE A 270 7.15 -17.79 10.58
CA PHE A 270 7.91 -16.54 10.67
C PHE A 270 7.78 -15.71 9.38
N ALA A 271 7.88 -16.35 8.21
CA ALA A 271 7.73 -15.68 6.92
C ALA A 271 6.31 -15.16 6.67
N VAL A 272 5.27 -15.94 7.00
CA VAL A 272 3.86 -15.50 6.91
C VAL A 272 3.61 -14.29 7.81
N ARG A 273 4.01 -14.37 9.09
CA ARG A 273 3.86 -13.27 10.05
C ARG A 273 4.66 -12.04 9.64
N SER A 274 5.81 -12.22 9.00
CA SER A 274 6.56 -11.12 8.39
C SER A 274 5.79 -10.43 7.26
N ALA A 275 5.09 -11.17 6.39
CA ALA A 275 4.27 -10.60 5.33
C ALA A 275 3.09 -9.79 5.89
N GLU A 276 2.40 -10.28 6.92
CA GLU A 276 1.34 -9.53 7.61
C GLU A 276 1.87 -8.23 8.23
N ARG A 277 2.98 -8.33 8.97
CA ARG A 277 3.65 -7.16 9.56
C ARG A 277 4.01 -6.13 8.50
N PHE A 278 4.48 -6.59 7.34
CA PHE A 278 4.79 -5.73 6.21
C PHE A 278 3.55 -4.98 5.71
N LEU A 279 2.43 -5.66 5.50
CA LEU A 279 1.17 -5.04 5.06
C LEU A 279 0.68 -3.99 6.06
N ARG A 280 0.69 -4.32 7.36
CA ARG A 280 0.24 -3.40 8.43
C ARG A 280 1.09 -2.14 8.54
N THR A 281 2.36 -2.20 8.14
CA THR A 281 3.31 -1.08 8.28
C THR A 281 3.46 -0.26 7.00
N TRP A 282 3.34 -0.90 5.83
CA TRP A 282 3.76 -0.32 4.54
C TRP A 282 2.67 -0.25 3.48
N LEU A 283 1.44 -0.63 3.80
CA LEU A 283 0.26 -0.23 3.04
C LEU A 283 -0.28 1.09 3.63
N LYS A 284 -0.57 2.06 2.76
CA LYS A 284 -1.18 3.32 3.17
C LYS A 284 -2.65 3.10 3.53
N GLY A 285 -3.26 4.06 4.23
CA GLY A 285 -4.68 3.98 4.62
C GLY A 285 -5.65 3.93 3.43
N ASP A 286 -5.20 4.33 2.24
CA ASP A 286 -5.97 4.21 1.00
C ASP A 286 -5.65 2.93 0.19
N GLY A 287 -5.03 1.91 0.80
CA GLY A 287 -4.76 0.63 0.15
C GLY A 287 -3.61 0.66 -0.88
N VAL A 288 -2.92 1.78 -1.04
CA VAL A 288 -1.79 1.93 -1.96
C VAL A 288 -0.48 1.60 -1.26
N TYR A 289 0.43 0.93 -1.97
CA TYR A 289 1.77 0.64 -1.44
C TYR A 289 2.57 1.92 -1.17
N ARG A 290 3.40 1.92 -0.11
CA ARG A 290 4.11 3.12 0.34
C ARG A 290 5.23 3.58 -0.59
N GLU A 291 5.89 2.68 -1.32
CA GLU A 291 6.88 3.11 -2.32
C GLU A 291 6.16 3.75 -3.51
N PRO A 292 6.44 5.02 -3.86
CA PRO A 292 5.64 5.77 -4.82
C PRO A 292 6.01 5.44 -6.27
N ALA A 293 5.98 4.16 -6.64
CA ALA A 293 6.29 3.66 -7.98
C ALA A 293 5.41 2.45 -8.32
N PHE A 294 4.66 2.52 -9.42
CA PHE A 294 3.72 1.46 -9.81
C PHE A 294 4.39 0.13 -10.11
N ASN A 295 5.62 0.13 -10.62
CA ASN A 295 6.37 -1.12 -10.81
C ASN A 295 6.67 -1.85 -9.49
N TYR A 296 7.02 -1.11 -8.43
CA TYR A 296 7.30 -1.71 -7.13
C TYR A 296 6.02 -2.11 -6.39
N GLN A 297 4.94 -1.36 -6.61
CA GLN A 297 3.62 -1.76 -6.17
C GLN A 297 3.19 -3.10 -6.81
N ALA A 298 3.33 -3.23 -8.14
CA ALA A 298 3.07 -4.48 -8.84
C ALA A 298 3.95 -5.64 -8.33
N TYR A 299 5.24 -5.37 -8.14
CA TYR A 299 6.18 -6.37 -7.64
C TYR A 299 5.75 -6.92 -6.26
N VAL A 300 5.29 -6.07 -5.34
CA VAL A 300 4.78 -6.51 -4.04
C VAL A 300 3.52 -7.35 -4.16
N ALA A 301 2.56 -6.98 -5.01
CA ALA A 301 1.37 -7.80 -5.25
C ALA A 301 1.70 -9.18 -5.82
N ASP A 302 2.65 -9.27 -6.76
CA ASP A 302 3.09 -10.55 -7.31
C ASP A 302 3.80 -11.42 -6.25
N MET A 303 4.54 -10.82 -5.31
CA MET A 303 5.14 -11.54 -4.20
C MET A 303 4.10 -12.06 -3.20
N LEU A 304 3.08 -11.27 -2.87
CA LEU A 304 1.95 -11.73 -2.04
C LEU A 304 1.20 -12.87 -2.71
N ASN A 305 0.86 -12.72 -3.99
CA ASN A 305 0.21 -13.77 -4.78
C ASN A 305 1.08 -15.03 -4.93
N SER A 306 2.41 -14.92 -4.80
CA SER A 306 3.30 -16.08 -4.78
C SER A 306 3.24 -16.82 -3.45
N VAL A 307 3.14 -16.10 -2.32
CA VAL A 307 2.92 -16.71 -0.99
C VAL A 307 1.58 -17.46 -0.98
N ILE A 308 0.51 -16.81 -1.43
CA ILE A 308 -0.83 -17.40 -1.53
C ILE A 308 -0.81 -18.67 -2.40
N ALA A 309 -0.27 -18.60 -3.62
CA ALA A 309 -0.26 -19.74 -4.53
C ALA A 309 0.56 -20.93 -4.01
N VAL A 310 1.67 -20.68 -3.31
CA VAL A 310 2.46 -21.76 -2.68
C VAL A 310 1.69 -22.41 -1.52
N ALA A 311 0.97 -21.61 -0.72
CA ALA A 311 0.15 -22.14 0.36
C ALA A 311 -1.02 -22.98 -0.18
N GLU A 312 -1.79 -22.44 -1.13
CA GLU A 312 -2.92 -23.12 -1.78
C GLU A 312 -2.51 -24.46 -2.41
N ALA A 313 -1.37 -24.49 -3.11
CA ALA A 313 -0.84 -25.71 -3.72
C ALA A 313 -0.59 -26.84 -2.71
N ASN A 314 -0.41 -26.50 -1.42
CA ASN A 314 -0.12 -27.45 -0.35
C ASN A 314 -1.27 -27.57 0.66
N GLY A 315 -2.47 -27.09 0.33
CA GLY A 315 -3.63 -27.13 1.23
C GLY A 315 -3.43 -26.32 2.52
N ARG A 316 -2.56 -25.31 2.49
CA ARG A 316 -2.28 -24.43 3.63
C ARG A 316 -3.13 -23.17 3.55
N THR A 317 -3.56 -22.70 4.71
CA THR A 317 -4.29 -21.43 4.84
C THR A 317 -3.31 -20.30 5.15
N VAL A 318 -3.51 -19.14 4.52
CA VAL A 318 -2.80 -17.90 4.86
C VAL A 318 -3.80 -16.89 5.44
N PRO A 319 -3.35 -15.94 6.27
CA PRO A 319 -4.24 -14.92 6.81
C PRO A 319 -4.92 -14.10 5.71
N ASP A 320 -6.21 -13.81 5.86
CA ASP A 320 -7.04 -13.08 4.87
C ASP A 320 -6.45 -11.72 4.49
N ALA A 321 -5.74 -11.08 5.43
CA ALA A 321 -5.04 -9.82 5.21
C ALA A 321 -4.05 -9.90 4.03
N LEU A 322 -3.45 -11.07 3.75
CA LEU A 322 -2.54 -11.24 2.61
C LEU A 322 -3.29 -11.16 1.28
N ALA A 323 -4.44 -11.84 1.17
CA ALA A 323 -5.28 -11.80 -0.03
C ALA A 323 -5.87 -10.40 -0.24
N GLN A 324 -6.46 -9.81 0.80
CA GLN A 324 -7.00 -8.46 0.75
C GLN A 324 -5.92 -7.42 0.38
N GLY A 325 -4.72 -7.53 0.97
CA GLY A 325 -3.59 -6.66 0.64
C GLY A 325 -3.15 -6.79 -0.83
N ALA A 326 -3.11 -8.00 -1.37
CA ALA A 326 -2.81 -8.21 -2.79
C ALA A 326 -3.89 -7.61 -3.70
N ASP A 327 -5.16 -7.74 -3.31
CA ASP A 327 -6.31 -7.26 -4.08
C ASP A 327 -6.43 -5.74 -4.10
N TRP A 328 -6.25 -5.06 -2.98
CA TRP A 328 -6.27 -3.59 -2.93
C TRP A 328 -5.10 -2.97 -3.70
N ILE A 329 -3.93 -3.62 -3.67
CA ILE A 329 -2.80 -3.21 -4.50
C ILE A 329 -3.12 -3.41 -5.99
N ALA A 330 -3.75 -4.53 -6.36
CA ALA A 330 -4.15 -4.79 -7.75
C ALA A 330 -5.24 -3.81 -8.22
N ASP A 331 -6.20 -3.47 -7.37
CA ASP A 331 -7.29 -2.53 -7.67
C ASP A 331 -6.78 -1.11 -7.92
N SER A 332 -5.79 -0.66 -7.15
CA SER A 332 -5.14 0.62 -7.43
C SER A 332 -4.30 0.61 -8.72
N LEU A 333 -3.66 -0.53 -9.08
CA LEU A 333 -2.99 -0.69 -10.37
C LEU A 333 -3.97 -0.81 -11.56
N PHE A 334 -5.17 -1.30 -11.31
CA PHE A 334 -6.28 -1.34 -12.27
C PHE A 334 -6.84 0.07 -12.49
N ALA A 335 -7.11 0.80 -11.41
CA ALA A 335 -7.69 2.14 -11.44
C ALA A 335 -6.81 3.17 -12.15
N THR A 336 -5.48 2.96 -12.23
CA THR A 336 -4.50 3.84 -12.88
C THR A 336 -4.15 3.44 -14.31
N ARG A 337 -4.84 2.45 -14.87
CA ARG A 337 -4.66 2.06 -16.28
C ARG A 337 -5.07 3.19 -17.20
N GLN A 338 -4.14 3.54 -18.10
CA GLN A 338 -4.38 4.43 -19.23
C GLN A 338 -5.33 3.74 -20.24
N PRO A 339 -5.88 4.48 -21.23
CA PRO A 339 -6.72 3.90 -22.29
C PRO A 339 -6.03 2.79 -23.08
N ASN A 340 -4.70 2.84 -23.24
CA ASN A 340 -3.91 1.76 -23.86
C ASN A 340 -3.64 0.57 -22.92
N LEU A 341 -4.20 0.57 -21.70
CA LEU A 341 -4.04 -0.43 -20.64
C LEU A 341 -2.63 -0.54 -20.04
N GLU A 342 -1.72 0.38 -20.36
CA GLU A 342 -0.42 0.50 -19.71
C GLU A 342 -0.54 1.31 -18.40
N PRO A 343 0.36 1.09 -17.41
CA PRO A 343 0.48 1.96 -16.26
C PRO A 343 1.11 3.30 -16.69
N ALA A 344 0.88 4.36 -15.92
CA ALA A 344 1.68 5.58 -16.07
C ALA A 344 3.10 5.37 -15.50
N ALA A 345 4.09 6.02 -16.09
CA ALA A 345 5.50 5.90 -15.68
C ALA A 345 5.85 6.71 -14.41
N ILE A 346 4.99 6.69 -13.38
CA ILE A 346 5.23 7.39 -12.12
C ILE A 346 6.32 6.70 -11.31
N GLY A 347 7.28 7.49 -10.83
CA GLY A 347 8.45 7.01 -10.08
C GLY A 347 9.31 6.05 -10.92
N ASP A 348 9.95 5.10 -10.24
CA ASP A 348 10.78 4.07 -10.90
C ASP A 348 9.90 2.97 -11.55
N THR A 349 9.12 3.32 -12.59
CA THR A 349 8.24 2.41 -13.34
C THR A 349 8.74 2.19 -14.78
N PRO A 350 9.70 1.28 -15.01
CA PRO A 350 10.26 1.03 -16.35
C PRO A 350 9.41 0.07 -17.21
N ASN A 351 8.58 -0.77 -16.58
CA ASN A 351 7.85 -1.86 -17.23
C ASN A 351 6.40 -1.43 -17.56
N ASN A 352 6.04 -1.40 -18.84
CA ASN A 352 4.70 -1.04 -19.32
C ASN A 352 3.64 -2.15 -19.11
N TYR A 353 4.03 -3.34 -18.66
CA TYR A 353 3.13 -4.42 -18.23
C TYR A 353 3.04 -4.54 -16.70
N ALA A 354 3.71 -3.67 -15.94
CA ALA A 354 3.71 -3.74 -14.48
C ALA A 354 2.28 -3.79 -13.95
N GLY A 355 1.97 -4.82 -13.16
CA GLY A 355 0.66 -5.02 -12.50
C GLY A 355 -0.34 -5.87 -13.28
N THR A 356 -0.11 -6.20 -14.55
CA THR A 356 -1.03 -7.04 -15.34
C THR A 356 -1.21 -8.44 -14.72
N SER A 357 -0.13 -9.01 -14.16
CA SER A 357 -0.19 -10.29 -13.43
C SER A 357 -1.05 -10.19 -12.16
N ALA A 358 -0.81 -9.17 -11.33
CA ALA A 358 -1.59 -8.93 -10.12
C ALA A 358 -3.08 -8.75 -10.42
N ILE A 359 -3.43 -7.91 -11.40
CA ILE A 359 -4.81 -7.70 -11.86
C ILE A 359 -5.42 -9.02 -12.33
N ARG A 360 -4.71 -9.81 -13.14
CA ARG A 360 -5.21 -11.12 -13.59
C ARG A 360 -5.50 -12.06 -12.42
N ARG A 361 -4.57 -12.19 -11.48
CA ARG A 361 -4.70 -13.12 -10.34
C ARG A 361 -5.85 -12.73 -9.43
N SER A 362 -5.97 -11.44 -9.09
CA SER A 362 -7.11 -10.92 -8.33
C SER A 362 -8.42 -11.10 -9.07
N GLY A 363 -8.45 -10.82 -10.39
CA GLY A 363 -9.64 -11.03 -11.21
C GLY A 363 -10.10 -12.48 -11.26
N VAL A 364 -9.17 -13.44 -11.33
CA VAL A 364 -9.50 -14.87 -11.27
C VAL A 364 -9.95 -15.30 -9.88
N ARG A 365 -9.19 -14.94 -8.83
CA ARG A 365 -9.50 -15.32 -7.43
C ARG A 365 -10.88 -14.83 -7.00
N ASN A 366 -11.23 -13.60 -7.34
CA ASN A 366 -12.49 -12.97 -6.92
C ASN A 366 -13.58 -12.97 -8.00
N SER A 367 -13.33 -13.61 -9.15
CA SER A 367 -14.27 -13.61 -10.29
C SER A 367 -14.68 -12.20 -10.76
N TRP A 368 -13.75 -11.25 -10.82
CA TRP A 368 -13.99 -9.88 -11.30
C TRP A 368 -13.77 -9.79 -12.82
N PRO A 369 -14.83 -9.75 -13.65
CA PRO A 369 -14.70 -9.85 -15.11
C PRO A 369 -14.08 -8.61 -15.75
N ASP A 370 -14.10 -7.46 -15.08
CA ASP A 370 -13.47 -6.23 -15.53
C ASP A 370 -11.93 -6.26 -15.36
N PHE A 371 -11.44 -6.90 -14.29
CA PHE A 371 -10.02 -7.20 -14.14
C PHE A 371 -9.55 -8.15 -15.24
N THR A 372 -10.32 -9.20 -15.55
CA THR A 372 -10.04 -10.10 -16.68
C THR A 372 -9.99 -9.33 -17.99
N TRP A 373 -10.86 -8.35 -18.19
CA TRP A 373 -10.87 -7.51 -19.39
C TRP A 373 -9.60 -6.67 -19.54
N VAL A 374 -9.16 -6.01 -18.47
CA VAL A 374 -7.88 -5.27 -18.50
C VAL A 374 -6.70 -6.22 -18.71
N ALA A 375 -6.64 -7.31 -17.94
CA ALA A 375 -5.51 -8.23 -17.96
C ALA A 375 -5.36 -9.04 -19.26
N SER A 376 -6.45 -9.21 -19.99
CA SER A 376 -6.49 -9.91 -21.28
C SER A 376 -6.31 -8.99 -22.50
N GLY A 377 -6.07 -7.69 -22.28
CA GLY A 377 -5.98 -6.73 -23.37
C GLY A 377 -7.30 -6.57 -24.11
N ARG A 378 -8.43 -6.55 -23.38
CA ARG A 378 -9.82 -6.39 -23.89
C ARG A 378 -10.42 -7.61 -24.58
N THR A 379 -9.79 -8.78 -24.51
CA THR A 379 -10.22 -9.98 -25.27
C THR A 379 -11.17 -10.89 -24.50
N GLN A 380 -11.23 -10.80 -23.17
CA GLN A 380 -12.08 -11.61 -22.29
C GLN A 380 -12.73 -10.74 -21.21
N GLY A 381 -13.76 -11.23 -20.52
CA GLY A 381 -14.42 -10.46 -19.45
C GLY A 381 -15.31 -9.31 -19.95
N THR A 382 -15.55 -8.30 -19.11
CA THR A 382 -16.47 -7.19 -19.39
C THR A 382 -15.77 -5.84 -19.30
N THR A 383 -16.12 -4.88 -20.16
CA THR A 383 -15.57 -3.52 -20.05
C THR A 383 -15.81 -2.94 -18.65
N PRO A 384 -14.77 -2.40 -17.99
CA PRO A 384 -14.91 -1.77 -16.69
C PRO A 384 -15.96 -0.66 -16.65
N THR A 385 -16.64 -0.56 -15.51
CA THR A 385 -17.60 0.51 -15.20
C THR A 385 -17.03 1.55 -14.22
N LEU A 386 -15.86 1.29 -13.63
CA LEU A 386 -15.19 2.21 -12.70
C LEU A 386 -15.01 3.60 -13.36
N PRO A 387 -15.66 4.66 -12.85
CA PRO A 387 -15.52 6.00 -13.41
C PRO A 387 -14.19 6.62 -12.98
N SER A 388 -14.08 7.95 -13.07
CA SER A 388 -13.01 8.68 -12.39
C SER A 388 -13.00 8.33 -10.89
N THR A 389 -11.82 8.21 -10.28
CA THR A 389 -11.66 7.78 -8.88
C THR A 389 -10.52 8.51 -8.18
N VAL A 390 -10.50 8.46 -6.84
CA VAL A 390 -9.47 9.08 -6.00
C VAL A 390 -8.97 8.11 -4.93
N PHE A 391 -7.66 8.08 -4.77
CA PHE A 391 -6.94 7.46 -3.66
C PHE A 391 -6.37 8.61 -2.82
N PRO A 392 -7.05 9.04 -1.74
CA PRO A 392 -6.93 10.40 -1.21
C PRO A 392 -5.56 10.84 -0.70
N ILE A 393 -4.68 9.89 -0.39
CA ILE A 393 -3.31 10.16 0.05
C ILE A 393 -2.26 9.68 -0.97
N SER A 394 -2.70 9.39 -2.20
CA SER A 394 -1.89 8.84 -3.26
C SER A 394 -2.03 9.59 -4.58
N PHE A 395 -3.18 9.50 -5.23
CA PHE A 395 -3.40 10.02 -6.58
C PHE A 395 -4.89 10.10 -6.92
N ALA A 396 -5.22 10.79 -8.00
CA ALA A 396 -6.56 10.81 -8.59
C ALA A 396 -6.50 10.48 -10.07
N VAL A 397 -7.57 9.87 -10.58
CA VAL A 397 -7.73 9.52 -11.99
C VAL A 397 -9.01 10.13 -12.51
N GLN A 398 -8.89 11.00 -13.51
CA GLN A 398 -10.02 11.53 -14.27
C GLN A 398 -10.11 10.81 -15.61
N ARG A 399 -11.28 10.29 -15.96
CA ARG A 399 -11.49 9.57 -17.22
C ARG A 399 -12.86 9.84 -17.83
N SER A 400 -12.93 9.84 -19.16
CA SER A 400 -14.20 9.88 -19.89
C SER A 400 -14.82 8.50 -20.13
N GLY A 401 -14.02 7.43 -19.98
CA GLY A 401 -14.41 6.06 -20.29
C GLY A 401 -13.23 5.09 -20.23
N TRP A 402 -13.41 3.90 -20.79
CA TRP A 402 -12.41 2.84 -20.91
C TRP A 402 -12.13 2.42 -22.37
N ASP A 403 -12.84 3.01 -23.32
CA ASP A 403 -12.57 2.84 -24.75
C ASP A 403 -11.15 3.34 -25.10
N ALA A 404 -10.63 2.92 -26.25
CA ALA A 404 -9.25 3.28 -26.64
C ALA A 404 -9.10 4.79 -26.84
N ASP A 405 -10.17 5.48 -27.21
CA ASP A 405 -10.20 6.92 -27.45
C ASP A 405 -10.51 7.75 -26.20
N ALA A 406 -10.68 7.10 -25.04
CA ALA A 406 -11.03 7.76 -23.80
C ALA A 406 -9.98 8.81 -23.42
N ARG A 407 -10.44 9.92 -22.83
CA ARG A 407 -9.59 10.97 -22.27
C ARG A 407 -9.28 10.58 -20.84
N TYR A 408 -8.01 10.58 -20.49
CA TYR A 408 -7.50 10.12 -19.22
C TYR A 408 -6.48 11.12 -18.68
N MET A 409 -6.57 11.42 -17.38
CA MET A 409 -5.53 12.11 -16.63
C MET A 409 -5.28 11.41 -15.30
N LEU A 410 -4.02 11.13 -15.00
CA LEU A 410 -3.53 10.79 -13.67
C LEU A 410 -2.97 12.04 -13.00
N ILE A 411 -3.28 12.22 -11.72
CA ILE A 411 -2.76 13.31 -10.88
C ILE A 411 -2.04 12.67 -9.68
N ASN A 412 -0.71 12.82 -9.61
CA ASN A 412 0.13 12.24 -8.57
C ASN A 412 0.23 13.17 -7.35
N ASN A 413 -0.02 12.69 -6.12
CA ASN A 413 0.15 13.50 -4.90
C ASN A 413 0.43 12.61 -3.67
N GLN A 414 1.46 11.77 -3.75
CA GLN A 414 1.65 10.67 -2.81
C GLN A 414 2.22 11.12 -1.46
N LEU A 415 1.37 11.09 -0.42
CA LEU A 415 1.78 11.23 0.97
C LEU A 415 2.44 9.92 1.44
N SER A 416 3.77 9.89 1.33
CA SER A 416 4.58 8.76 1.74
C SER A 416 5.77 9.22 2.57
N SER A 417 6.04 8.51 3.66
CA SER A 417 7.24 8.69 4.48
C SER A 417 8.46 7.98 3.89
N TYR A 418 8.33 7.32 2.73
CA TYR A 418 9.47 6.74 2.00
C TYR A 418 10.28 7.85 1.33
N THR A 419 11.58 7.88 1.59
CA THR A 419 12.48 8.95 1.12
C THR A 419 13.67 8.44 0.31
N ALA A 420 13.72 7.14 0.03
CA ALA A 420 14.83 6.52 -0.70
C ALA A 420 14.71 6.73 -2.22
N SER A 421 15.36 5.88 -3.02
CA SER A 421 15.68 6.12 -4.43
C SER A 421 14.48 6.12 -5.37
N HIS A 422 13.38 5.45 -5.02
CA HIS A 422 12.20 5.32 -5.91
C HIS A 422 11.22 6.49 -5.81
N ARG A 423 11.48 7.44 -4.89
CA ARG A 423 10.69 8.66 -4.75
C ARG A 423 11.32 9.78 -5.55
N HIS A 424 10.58 10.27 -6.54
CA HIS A 424 10.90 11.45 -7.33
C HIS A 424 10.32 12.72 -6.67
N PRO A 425 10.81 13.92 -7.01
CA PRO A 425 10.24 15.22 -6.60
C PRO A 425 9.06 15.63 -7.52
N ASP A 426 8.04 14.77 -7.62
CA ASP A 426 6.99 14.81 -8.63
C ASP A 426 5.58 15.07 -8.05
N ASP A 427 5.49 15.75 -6.90
CA ASP A 427 4.20 16.06 -6.28
C ASP A 427 3.37 16.96 -7.20
N LEU A 428 2.09 16.61 -7.31
CA LEU A 428 1.09 17.23 -8.19
C LEU A 428 1.37 17.05 -9.69
N SER A 429 2.32 16.18 -10.09
CA SER A 429 2.60 15.83 -11.49
C SER A 429 1.37 15.22 -12.19
N LEU A 430 1.29 15.43 -13.51
CA LEU A 430 0.18 15.03 -14.38
C LEU A 430 0.67 14.08 -15.48
N VAL A 431 -0.12 13.06 -15.80
CA VAL A 431 0.05 12.23 -17.00
C VAL A 431 -1.27 12.20 -17.75
N ILE A 432 -1.24 12.42 -19.07
CA ILE A 432 -2.44 12.51 -19.92
C ILE A 432 -2.32 11.55 -21.10
N ALA A 433 -3.38 10.79 -21.33
CA ALA A 433 -3.56 9.97 -22.52
C ALA A 433 -4.95 10.22 -23.12
N ALA A 434 -5.03 10.23 -24.45
CA ALA A 434 -6.29 10.32 -25.17
C ALA A 434 -6.14 9.78 -26.59
N TYR A 435 -7.25 9.36 -27.20
CA TYR A 435 -7.25 8.93 -28.62
C TYR A 435 -6.20 7.84 -28.93
N GLY A 436 -6.14 6.82 -28.07
CA GLY A 436 -5.30 5.64 -28.27
C GLY A 436 -3.83 5.77 -27.88
N ARG A 437 -3.35 6.93 -27.41
CA ARG A 437 -1.93 7.09 -27.02
C ARG A 437 -1.69 8.06 -25.84
N PRO A 438 -0.53 7.95 -25.18
CA PRO A 438 -0.02 9.00 -24.30
C PRO A 438 0.19 10.33 -25.05
N LEU A 439 -0.12 11.45 -24.40
CA LEU A 439 0.03 12.81 -24.93
C LEU A 439 0.93 13.68 -24.04
N ILE A 440 0.81 13.55 -22.72
CA ILE A 440 1.71 14.14 -21.73
C ILE A 440 2.19 13.00 -20.84
N VAL A 441 3.50 12.78 -20.80
CA VAL A 441 4.13 11.64 -20.12
C VAL A 441 5.00 12.12 -18.97
N ASP A 442 5.20 11.27 -17.97
CA ASP A 442 6.24 11.51 -16.98
C ASP A 442 7.61 11.09 -17.56
N SER A 443 8.69 11.71 -17.10
CA SER A 443 10.03 11.28 -17.51
C SER A 443 10.31 9.85 -17.06
N GLY A 444 9.79 9.43 -15.91
CA GLY A 444 9.96 8.09 -15.38
C GLY A 444 11.42 7.79 -15.02
N VAL A 445 11.91 6.59 -15.33
CA VAL A 445 13.28 6.17 -15.01
C VAL A 445 14.01 5.63 -16.24
N GLY A 446 15.26 6.05 -16.46
CA GLY A 446 16.15 5.39 -17.41
C GLY A 446 16.68 4.08 -16.83
N ASP A 447 17.81 4.17 -16.13
CA ASP A 447 18.34 3.10 -15.27
C ASP A 447 18.84 3.67 -13.92
N TYR A 448 19.64 2.89 -13.17
CA TYR A 448 20.17 3.27 -11.85
C TYR A 448 21.61 3.81 -11.90
N SER A 449 22.22 3.92 -13.07
CA SER A 449 23.56 4.50 -13.24
C SER A 449 23.51 6.01 -12.98
N ALA A 450 24.58 6.55 -12.39
CA ALA A 450 24.67 7.95 -11.99
C ALA A 450 25.07 8.87 -13.17
N THR A 451 24.34 8.79 -14.28
CA THR A 451 24.48 9.72 -15.42
C THR A 451 23.66 10.97 -15.19
N ASP A 452 24.00 12.07 -15.88
CA ASP A 452 23.26 13.33 -15.77
C ASP A 452 21.78 13.15 -16.15
N THR A 453 21.50 12.42 -17.23
CA THR A 453 20.14 12.09 -17.67
C THR A 453 19.36 11.30 -16.61
N ASN A 454 19.93 10.22 -16.07
CA ASN A 454 19.25 9.42 -15.05
C ASN A 454 19.04 10.19 -13.74
N ASN A 455 20.00 11.04 -13.35
CA ASN A 455 19.84 11.90 -12.18
C ASN A 455 18.74 12.93 -12.41
N TRP A 456 18.72 13.60 -13.56
CA TRP A 456 17.68 14.56 -13.93
C TRP A 456 16.28 13.94 -13.87
N MET A 457 16.08 12.80 -14.54
CA MET A 457 14.78 12.09 -14.58
C MET A 457 14.24 11.70 -13.20
N ARG A 458 15.11 11.47 -12.20
CA ARG A 458 14.74 10.88 -10.90
C ARG A 458 14.80 11.84 -9.72
N ARG A 459 15.58 12.91 -9.83
CA ARG A 459 15.99 13.75 -8.69
C ARG A 459 15.61 15.21 -8.84
N GLU A 460 15.19 15.66 -10.03
CA GLU A 460 14.87 17.05 -10.30
C GLU A 460 13.38 17.24 -10.60
N THR A 461 12.77 18.29 -10.05
CA THR A 461 11.37 18.64 -10.38
C THR A 461 11.22 19.01 -11.84
N GLU A 462 12.27 19.59 -12.44
CA GLU A 462 12.33 19.95 -13.86
C GLU A 462 11.86 18.82 -14.79
N ALA A 463 12.07 17.55 -14.41
CA ALA A 463 11.70 16.38 -15.21
C ALA A 463 10.21 15.98 -15.13
N HIS A 464 9.37 16.69 -14.38
CA HIS A 464 7.99 16.28 -14.11
C HIS A 464 6.96 17.35 -14.46
N ASN A 465 5.71 16.95 -14.68
CA ASN A 465 4.63 17.82 -15.15
C ASN A 465 3.97 18.62 -14.00
N THR A 466 4.78 19.39 -13.28
CA THR A 466 4.37 20.15 -12.09
C THR A 466 4.96 21.57 -12.09
N VAL A 467 4.89 22.28 -10.97
CA VAL A 467 5.54 23.60 -10.81
C VAL A 467 6.88 23.42 -10.11
N GLU A 468 7.93 23.99 -10.71
CA GLU A 468 9.23 24.20 -10.09
C GLU A 468 9.34 25.63 -9.55
N VAL A 469 10.03 25.79 -8.40
CA VAL A 469 10.30 27.09 -7.76
C VAL A 469 11.81 27.23 -7.60
N ASP A 470 12.36 28.36 -8.06
CA ASP A 470 13.77 28.76 -7.95
C ASP A 470 14.80 27.75 -8.49
N GLY A 471 14.38 26.83 -9.38
CA GLY A 471 15.27 25.80 -9.94
C GLY A 471 15.64 24.68 -8.95
N GLU A 472 14.85 24.52 -7.88
CA GLU A 472 15.11 23.53 -6.84
C GLU A 472 14.17 22.31 -6.95
N PRO A 473 14.64 21.11 -6.54
CA PRO A 473 13.79 19.93 -6.43
C PRO A 473 12.87 20.02 -5.20
N GLN A 474 11.65 19.49 -5.33
CA GLN A 474 10.72 19.38 -4.20
C GLN A 474 11.29 18.51 -3.06
N ALA A 475 11.09 18.94 -1.81
CA ALA A 475 11.51 18.16 -0.65
C ALA A 475 10.68 16.88 -0.41
N LYS A 476 11.35 15.77 -0.09
CA LYS A 476 10.72 14.44 0.06
C LYS A 476 9.71 14.35 1.22
N SER A 477 10.05 14.89 2.40
CA SER A 477 9.29 14.72 3.65
C SER A 477 8.43 15.92 4.01
N VAL A 478 7.45 16.25 3.16
CA VAL A 478 6.57 17.42 3.37
C VAL A 478 5.09 17.03 3.47
N PRO A 479 4.24 17.85 4.13
CA PRO A 479 2.80 17.64 4.11
C PRO A 479 2.21 17.75 2.70
N ARG A 480 1.23 16.89 2.44
CA ARG A 480 0.46 16.80 1.20
C ARG A 480 -1.00 16.61 1.57
N THR A 481 -1.88 17.24 0.81
CA THR A 481 -3.33 17.15 1.05
C THR A 481 -4.08 17.01 -0.25
N THR A 482 -5.12 16.18 -0.22
CA THR A 482 -6.25 16.25 -1.14
C THR A 482 -7.37 16.96 -0.40
N SER A 483 -7.88 18.07 -0.94
CA SER A 483 -8.89 18.90 -0.30
C SER A 483 -10.26 18.80 -0.98
N LEU A 484 -10.30 18.38 -2.24
CA LEU A 484 -11.54 18.27 -3.01
C LEU A 484 -11.50 17.11 -4.00
N TRP A 485 -12.59 16.35 -4.04
CA TRP A 485 -12.89 15.41 -5.11
C TRP A 485 -14.37 15.46 -5.50
N ARG A 486 -14.65 15.58 -6.79
CA ARG A 486 -16.00 15.46 -7.40
C ARG A 486 -15.90 14.72 -8.71
N SER A 487 -16.91 13.91 -9.00
CA SER A 487 -17.04 13.25 -10.30
C SER A 487 -18.49 12.95 -10.61
N ASN A 488 -18.93 13.33 -11.81
CA ASN A 488 -20.20 12.92 -12.41
C ASN A 488 -20.02 12.71 -13.94
N ALA A 489 -21.12 12.58 -14.69
CA ALA A 489 -21.04 12.33 -16.14
C ALA A 489 -20.52 13.53 -16.95
N GLY A 490 -20.70 14.77 -16.47
CA GLY A 490 -20.33 15.99 -17.19
C GLY A 490 -19.04 16.65 -16.70
N LEU A 491 -18.57 16.37 -15.48
CA LEU A 491 -17.36 16.98 -14.92
C LEU A 491 -16.61 16.08 -13.93
N ASP A 492 -15.32 16.35 -13.77
CA ASP A 492 -14.54 15.97 -12.58
C ASP A 492 -13.84 17.20 -11.99
N VAL A 493 -13.63 17.18 -10.67
CA VAL A 493 -12.79 18.17 -9.97
C VAL A 493 -11.87 17.46 -8.99
N TYR A 494 -10.58 17.77 -9.08
CA TYR A 494 -9.58 17.45 -8.07
C TYR A 494 -8.96 18.76 -7.55
N ARG A 495 -8.69 18.84 -6.26
CA ARG A 495 -7.81 19.86 -5.68
C ARG A 495 -6.89 19.23 -4.65
N GLY A 496 -5.59 19.52 -4.76
CA GLY A 496 -4.60 19.10 -3.79
C GLY A 496 -3.49 20.14 -3.61
N ALA A 497 -2.75 20.02 -2.53
CA ALA A 497 -1.62 20.89 -2.22
C ALA A 497 -0.39 20.10 -1.76
N ALA A 498 0.79 20.63 -2.07
CA ALA A 498 2.08 20.12 -1.63
C ALA A 498 2.97 21.25 -1.09
N MET A 499 3.76 20.94 -0.06
CA MET A 499 4.63 21.89 0.63
C MET A 499 6.11 21.65 0.28
N GLY A 500 6.40 21.31 -0.98
CA GLY A 500 7.75 20.94 -1.45
C GLY A 500 8.79 22.07 -1.39
N TYR A 501 8.34 23.32 -1.38
CA TYR A 501 9.14 24.55 -1.55
C TYR A 501 9.06 25.51 -0.37
N ARG A 502 8.84 24.99 0.85
CA ARG A 502 8.55 25.81 2.04
C ARG A 502 9.46 27.07 2.14
N PRO A 503 8.89 28.26 2.38
CA PRO A 503 7.49 28.49 2.77
C PRO A 503 6.48 28.50 1.62
N VAL A 504 6.91 28.43 0.35
CA VAL A 504 6.00 28.38 -0.80
C VAL A 504 5.23 27.05 -0.83
N ALA A 505 3.90 27.18 -0.84
CA ALA A 505 2.91 26.14 -1.00
C ALA A 505 2.39 26.13 -2.43
N HIS A 506 2.31 24.94 -3.03
CA HIS A 506 1.72 24.71 -4.34
C HIS A 506 0.33 24.09 -4.18
N ASP A 507 -0.72 24.82 -4.58
CA ASP A 507 -2.12 24.38 -4.65
C ASP A 507 -2.52 24.20 -6.12
N ARG A 508 -2.87 22.98 -6.52
CA ARG A 508 -3.31 22.65 -7.87
C ARG A 508 -4.77 22.20 -7.85
N ALA A 509 -5.59 22.85 -8.67
CA ALA A 509 -6.93 22.41 -8.99
C ALA A 509 -7.00 21.95 -10.46
N VAL A 510 -7.65 20.82 -10.71
CA VAL A 510 -7.85 20.26 -12.04
C VAL A 510 -9.35 20.05 -12.27
N TYR A 511 -9.91 20.79 -13.22
CA TYR A 511 -11.30 20.65 -13.64
C TYR A 511 -11.36 19.97 -15.00
N PHE A 512 -12.00 18.81 -15.09
CA PHE A 512 -12.23 18.13 -16.36
C PHE A 512 -13.64 18.44 -16.87
N VAL A 513 -13.73 19.11 -18.02
CA VAL A 513 -15.01 19.29 -18.72
C VAL A 513 -15.23 18.06 -19.62
N LYS A 514 -16.02 17.07 -19.17
CA LYS A 514 -16.12 15.78 -19.88
C LYS A 514 -16.87 15.89 -21.21
N PRO A 515 -16.48 15.10 -22.24
CA PRO A 515 -15.21 14.36 -22.40
C PRO A 515 -14.11 15.21 -23.07
N GLY A 516 -14.21 16.55 -22.98
CA GLY A 516 -13.49 17.51 -23.80
C GLY A 516 -12.05 17.78 -23.33
N PHE A 517 -11.90 18.70 -22.38
CA PHE A 517 -10.61 19.30 -22.03
C PHE A 517 -10.49 19.56 -20.52
N TRP A 518 -9.27 19.81 -20.06
CA TRP A 518 -8.99 20.14 -18.67
C TRP A 518 -8.63 21.61 -18.50
N VAL A 519 -8.96 22.15 -17.33
CA VAL A 519 -8.38 23.39 -16.81
C VAL A 519 -7.49 23.01 -15.63
N VAL A 520 -6.18 23.25 -15.76
CA VAL A 520 -5.19 23.08 -14.70
C VAL A 520 -4.91 24.46 -14.11
N SER A 521 -5.23 24.65 -12.84
CA SER A 521 -5.11 25.93 -12.14
C SER A 521 -4.13 25.79 -10.99
N ASP A 522 -2.95 26.39 -11.13
CA ASP A 522 -1.92 26.43 -10.10
C ASP A 522 -1.97 27.75 -9.34
N ALA A 523 -1.97 27.68 -8.01
CA ALA A 523 -1.84 28.82 -7.10
C ALA A 523 -0.65 28.60 -6.17
N LEU A 524 0.23 29.61 -6.08
CA LEU A 524 1.45 29.58 -5.29
C LEU A 524 1.33 30.66 -4.21
N THR A 525 1.49 30.27 -2.95
CA THR A 525 1.34 31.15 -1.78
C THR A 525 2.34 30.77 -0.71
N GLY A 526 2.76 31.67 0.18
CA GLY A 526 3.58 31.27 1.32
C GLY A 526 4.31 32.43 1.97
N ASP A 527 5.01 33.22 1.16
CA ASP A 527 5.65 34.46 1.58
C ASP A 527 5.45 35.57 0.54
N THR A 528 6.19 36.67 0.69
CA THR A 528 6.17 37.83 -0.21
C THR A 528 7.49 38.05 -0.95
N ALA A 529 8.42 37.10 -0.88
CA ALA A 529 9.70 37.19 -1.57
C ALA A 529 9.51 37.07 -3.10
N ALA A 530 10.52 37.51 -3.84
CA ALA A 530 10.56 37.29 -5.27
C ALA A 530 11.01 35.86 -5.55
N HIS A 531 10.28 35.16 -6.40
CA HIS A 531 10.58 33.79 -6.82
C HIS A 531 10.43 33.65 -8.32
N ASP A 532 11.19 32.71 -8.88
CA ASP A 532 11.06 32.25 -10.25
C ASP A 532 10.26 30.95 -10.28
N TYR A 533 9.26 30.87 -11.14
CA TYR A 533 8.35 29.75 -11.26
C TYR A 533 8.37 29.18 -12.67
N ARG A 534 8.29 27.86 -12.79
CA ARG A 534 8.16 27.17 -14.08
C ARG A 534 7.06 26.12 -14.00
N GLN A 535 6.03 26.23 -14.86
CA GLN A 535 5.06 25.16 -15.06
C GLN A 535 5.54 24.27 -16.20
N LEU A 536 5.89 23.02 -15.88
CA LEU A 536 6.62 22.10 -16.75
C LEU A 536 5.67 21.09 -17.43
N TRP A 537 6.01 20.72 -18.68
CA TRP A 537 5.23 19.81 -19.53
C TRP A 537 6.15 18.97 -20.44
N HIS A 538 5.97 17.65 -20.40
CA HIS A 538 6.76 16.66 -21.12
C HIS A 538 5.88 15.82 -22.05
N PHE A 539 6.43 15.47 -23.21
CA PHE A 539 5.69 14.87 -24.32
C PHE A 539 6.40 13.60 -24.81
N PRO A 540 5.71 12.66 -25.49
CA PRO A 540 6.30 11.39 -25.91
C PRO A 540 7.19 11.51 -27.17
N GLY A 541 8.09 12.49 -27.18
CA GLY A 541 9.03 12.76 -28.29
C GLY A 541 8.46 13.58 -29.45
N ASP A 542 7.19 13.99 -29.38
CA ASP A 542 6.57 14.83 -30.42
C ASP A 542 7.17 16.27 -30.38
N PRO A 543 7.46 16.89 -31.54
CA PRO A 543 7.98 18.25 -31.58
C PRO A 543 7.03 19.28 -30.96
N VAL A 544 7.60 20.26 -30.27
CA VAL A 544 6.83 21.34 -29.64
C VAL A 544 6.90 22.60 -30.49
N THR A 545 5.73 23.14 -30.86
CA THR A 545 5.64 24.44 -31.53
C THR A 545 4.88 25.42 -30.65
N VAL A 546 5.39 26.65 -30.52
CA VAL A 546 4.76 27.69 -29.71
C VAL A 546 4.47 28.91 -30.56
N ASN A 547 3.22 29.38 -30.52
CA ASN A 547 2.86 30.63 -31.18
C ASN A 547 3.44 31.83 -30.39
N PRO A 548 4.25 32.71 -31.02
CA PRO A 548 4.98 33.75 -30.29
C PRO A 548 4.07 34.85 -29.71
N THR A 549 2.85 35.00 -30.22
CA THR A 549 1.88 36.01 -29.77
C THR A 549 0.98 35.46 -28.68
N THR A 550 0.32 34.33 -28.94
CA THR A 550 -0.66 33.73 -28.03
C THR A 550 -0.03 32.85 -26.95
N LYS A 551 1.26 32.50 -27.11
CA LYS A 551 2.02 31.58 -26.25
C LYS A 551 1.45 30.16 -26.19
N VAL A 552 0.50 29.83 -27.07
CA VAL A 552 -0.09 28.49 -27.15
C VAL A 552 0.92 27.51 -27.70
N ALA A 553 1.14 26.41 -26.98
CA ALA A 553 1.93 25.28 -27.45
C ALA A 553 1.05 24.27 -28.18
N THR A 554 1.56 23.69 -29.26
CA THR A 554 0.93 22.64 -30.07
C THR A 554 1.93 21.51 -30.29
N VAL A 555 1.50 20.28 -29.97
CA VAL A 555 2.34 19.07 -29.95
C VAL A 555 1.59 17.89 -30.59
N GLY A 556 2.26 17.08 -31.41
CA GLY A 556 1.66 15.94 -32.14
C GLY A 556 1.01 16.38 -33.46
N PHE A 557 -0.30 16.18 -33.63
CA PHE A 557 -1.10 16.67 -34.77
C PHE A 557 -0.44 16.51 -36.16
N ASP A 558 -0.69 17.44 -37.08
CA ASP A 558 -0.07 17.58 -38.40
C ASP A 558 1.19 18.46 -38.38
N THR A 559 1.88 18.53 -37.24
CA THR A 559 3.00 19.47 -37.02
C THR A 559 4.30 19.09 -37.72
N VAL A 560 4.41 17.85 -38.23
CA VAL A 560 5.61 17.35 -38.92
C VAL A 560 5.31 17.16 -40.41
N PRO A 561 5.85 18.00 -41.30
CA PRO A 561 5.66 17.86 -42.75
C PRO A 561 6.10 16.48 -43.25
N GLY A 562 5.21 15.77 -43.94
CA GLY A 562 5.49 14.45 -44.53
C GLY A 562 5.29 13.26 -43.58
N ALA A 563 5.00 13.48 -42.30
CA ALA A 563 4.60 12.42 -41.37
C ALA A 563 3.08 12.23 -41.37
N ALA A 564 2.62 11.03 -41.02
CA ALA A 564 1.21 10.80 -40.76
C ALA A 564 0.77 11.60 -39.52
N PRO A 565 -0.35 12.36 -39.57
CA PRO A 565 -0.83 13.11 -38.42
C PRO A 565 -1.13 12.19 -37.24
N GLY A 566 -0.68 12.57 -36.03
CA GLY A 566 -0.96 11.86 -34.79
C GLY A 566 -1.97 12.60 -33.91
N ALA A 567 -2.59 11.90 -32.96
CA ALA A 567 -3.32 12.59 -31.88
C ALA A 567 -2.35 13.49 -31.10
N GLY A 568 -2.83 14.64 -30.63
CA GLY A 568 -1.99 15.68 -30.06
C GLY A 568 -2.65 16.45 -28.93
N VAL A 569 -1.91 17.42 -28.40
CA VAL A 569 -2.38 18.30 -27.32
C VAL A 569 -2.02 19.76 -27.59
N ARG A 570 -2.92 20.66 -27.22
CA ARG A 570 -2.65 22.10 -27.13
C ARG A 570 -2.67 22.56 -25.68
N LEU A 571 -1.70 23.40 -25.32
CA LEU A 571 -1.61 24.02 -24.00
C LEU A 571 -1.81 25.53 -24.17
N ILE A 572 -2.89 26.04 -23.58
CA ILE A 572 -3.27 27.45 -23.68
C ILE A 572 -3.04 28.11 -22.31
N PRO A 573 -1.94 28.86 -22.12
CA PRO A 573 -1.65 29.52 -20.86
C PRO A 573 -2.57 30.73 -20.69
N VAL A 574 -3.13 30.88 -19.50
CA VAL A 574 -3.95 32.02 -19.09
C VAL A 574 -3.28 32.64 -17.88
N ALA A 575 -2.45 33.65 -18.11
CA ALA A 575 -1.69 34.33 -17.06
C ALA A 575 -2.59 35.16 -16.13
N THR A 576 -2.10 35.44 -14.92
CA THR A 576 -2.67 36.47 -14.05
C THR A 576 -2.39 37.87 -14.62
N THR A 577 -3.24 38.84 -14.30
CA THR A 577 -3.06 40.22 -14.79
C THR A 577 -1.72 40.77 -14.31
N GLY A 578 -0.84 41.14 -15.26
CA GLY A 578 0.48 41.68 -14.98
C GLY A 578 1.62 40.66 -14.92
N ALA A 579 1.33 39.35 -14.93
CA ALA A 579 2.38 38.33 -15.02
C ALA A 579 2.89 38.18 -16.46
N ALA A 580 4.21 38.34 -16.63
CA ALA A 580 4.89 38.13 -17.91
C ALA A 580 5.28 36.66 -18.07
N VAL A 581 4.36 35.84 -18.58
CA VAL A 581 4.60 34.41 -18.83
C VAL A 581 5.36 34.22 -20.13
N THR A 582 6.50 33.51 -20.05
CA THR A 582 7.38 33.23 -21.19
C THR A 582 7.41 31.71 -21.44
N PRO A 583 6.96 31.23 -22.61
CA PRO A 583 7.17 29.83 -22.98
C PRO A 583 8.63 29.59 -23.36
N ARG A 584 9.21 28.49 -22.86
CA ARG A 584 10.55 28.02 -23.20
C ARG A 584 10.47 26.56 -23.64
N ILE A 585 11.08 26.27 -24.79
CA ILE A 585 11.28 24.90 -25.28
C ILE A 585 12.73 24.53 -25.00
N SER A 586 12.94 23.49 -24.20
CA SER A 586 14.24 22.91 -23.93
C SER A 586 14.43 21.64 -24.76
N LYS A 587 15.65 21.35 -25.22
CA LYS A 587 15.97 20.33 -26.24
C LYS A 587 16.68 19.08 -25.71
N ASN A 588 16.94 19.04 -24.41
CA ASN A 588 17.80 18.08 -23.72
C ASN A 588 17.02 17.26 -22.69
N GLY A 589 15.70 17.13 -22.86
CA GLY A 589 14.88 16.31 -21.98
C GLY A 589 15.06 14.82 -22.25
N ALA A 590 14.59 13.99 -21.31
CA ALA A 590 14.47 12.55 -21.49
C ALA A 590 13.14 12.04 -20.95
N VAL A 591 12.47 11.15 -21.69
CA VAL A 591 11.18 10.60 -21.28
C VAL A 591 11.11 9.10 -21.52
N ARG A 592 10.29 8.42 -20.70
CA ARG A 592 9.95 7.01 -20.94
C ARG A 592 8.61 6.90 -21.67
N VAL A 593 8.62 6.20 -22.80
CA VAL A 593 7.42 5.89 -23.59
C VAL A 593 7.40 4.39 -23.85
N GLY A 594 6.43 3.69 -23.24
CA GLY A 594 6.46 2.22 -23.17
C GLY A 594 7.76 1.76 -22.50
N GLU A 595 8.50 0.88 -23.16
CA GLU A 595 9.78 0.37 -22.66
C GLU A 595 10.99 1.24 -23.07
N GLN A 596 10.79 2.23 -23.95
CA GLN A 596 11.87 3.05 -24.51
C GLN A 596 12.14 4.29 -23.66
N VAL A 597 13.43 4.63 -23.53
CA VAL A 597 13.89 5.93 -23.02
C VAL A 597 14.29 6.76 -24.24
N LEU A 598 13.57 7.84 -24.48
CA LEU A 598 13.89 8.81 -25.51
C LEU A 598 14.71 9.92 -24.87
N THR A 599 15.84 10.28 -25.46
CA THR A 599 16.69 11.40 -25.05
C THR A 599 16.66 12.50 -26.10
N ASP A 600 17.19 13.67 -25.77
CA ASP A 600 17.20 14.86 -26.64
C ASP A 600 15.78 15.23 -27.11
N VAL A 601 14.79 15.02 -26.24
CA VAL A 601 13.39 15.35 -26.51
C VAL A 601 13.07 16.78 -26.11
N ASP A 602 12.14 17.37 -26.84
CA ASP A 602 11.56 18.66 -26.49
C ASP A 602 10.71 18.54 -25.22
N TYR A 603 10.94 19.44 -24.26
CA TYR A 603 9.98 19.71 -23.18
C TYR A 603 9.69 21.21 -23.08
N LEU A 604 8.53 21.55 -22.53
CA LEU A 604 8.03 22.91 -22.45
C LEU A 604 7.96 23.37 -20.99
N SER A 605 8.37 24.60 -20.74
CA SER A 605 8.01 25.33 -19.53
C SER A 605 7.29 26.64 -19.86
N TYR A 606 6.35 27.02 -19.00
CA TYR A 606 5.84 28.38 -18.90
C TYR A 606 6.48 29.06 -17.69
N ASP A 607 7.38 30.00 -17.95
CA ASP A 607 8.21 30.65 -16.93
C ASP A 607 7.62 32.00 -16.55
N TRP A 608 7.59 32.33 -15.26
CA TRP A 608 7.28 33.68 -14.78
C TRP A 608 7.94 33.96 -13.43
N SER A 609 8.10 35.24 -13.11
CA SER A 609 8.58 35.69 -11.81
C SER A 609 7.50 36.52 -11.12
N ALA A 610 7.39 36.41 -9.80
CA ALA A 610 6.44 37.21 -9.02
C ALA A 610 6.92 37.42 -7.59
N THR A 611 6.44 38.50 -6.97
CA THR A 611 6.48 38.68 -5.51
C THR A 611 5.12 38.35 -4.91
N GLY A 612 5.12 37.59 -3.80
CA GLY A 612 3.86 37.23 -3.13
C GLY A 612 3.00 36.21 -3.88
N PRO A 613 1.72 36.09 -3.49
CA PRO A 613 0.80 35.12 -4.08
C PRO A 613 0.66 35.27 -5.60
N THR A 614 0.83 34.17 -6.32
CA THR A 614 0.76 34.13 -7.79
C THR A 614 0.15 32.82 -8.30
N GLY A 615 0.14 32.63 -9.61
CA GLY A 615 -0.31 31.39 -10.23
C GLY A 615 -0.46 31.47 -11.74
N LEU A 616 -0.75 30.32 -12.33
CA LEU A 616 -0.95 30.15 -13.77
C LEU A 616 -2.09 29.16 -13.98
N ASP A 617 -3.02 29.51 -14.88
CA ASP A 617 -3.99 28.55 -15.39
C ASP A 617 -3.57 28.10 -16.79
N THR A 618 -3.82 26.83 -17.11
CA THR A 618 -3.57 26.27 -18.43
C THR A 618 -4.77 25.44 -18.86
N VAL A 619 -5.34 25.76 -20.02
CA VAL A 619 -6.36 24.92 -20.67
C VAL A 619 -5.64 23.87 -21.51
N VAL A 620 -5.88 22.60 -21.20
CA VAL A 620 -5.23 21.45 -21.83
C VAL A 620 -6.24 20.75 -22.74
N VAL A 621 -6.02 20.85 -24.05
CA VAL A 621 -6.99 20.40 -25.07
C VAL A 621 -6.40 19.24 -25.88
N PRO A 622 -6.82 17.99 -25.62
CA PRO A 622 -6.44 16.87 -26.46
C PRO A 622 -7.26 16.88 -27.75
N GLY A 623 -6.67 16.45 -28.87
CA GLY A 623 -7.38 16.29 -30.13
C GLY A 623 -6.98 15.00 -30.86
N PRO A 624 -7.86 14.47 -31.72
CA PRO A 624 -7.56 13.31 -32.55
C PRO A 624 -6.48 13.67 -33.60
N ALA A 625 -6.01 12.66 -34.32
CA ALA A 625 -5.10 12.85 -35.43
C ALA A 625 -5.66 13.81 -36.51
N GLY A 626 -4.81 14.73 -36.97
CA GLY A 626 -5.16 15.75 -37.96
C GLY A 626 -4.81 17.15 -37.50
N ALA A 627 -5.59 18.14 -37.96
CA ALA A 627 -5.38 19.54 -37.62
C ALA A 627 -5.64 19.81 -36.14
N ALA A 628 -4.76 20.59 -35.52
CA ALA A 628 -4.88 20.98 -34.13
C ALA A 628 -6.20 21.78 -33.89
N PRO A 629 -6.97 21.49 -32.83
CA PRO A 629 -8.25 22.14 -32.58
C PRO A 629 -8.05 23.64 -32.30
N SER A 630 -8.80 24.49 -32.99
CA SER A 630 -8.74 25.95 -32.81
C SER A 630 -9.42 26.38 -31.50
N VAL A 631 -8.62 26.41 -30.44
CA VAL A 631 -9.00 26.86 -29.09
C VAL A 631 -8.17 28.07 -28.68
N SER A 632 -8.82 29.01 -28.01
CA SER A 632 -8.19 30.14 -27.31
C SER A 632 -8.86 30.33 -25.96
N ALA A 633 -8.14 30.92 -25.00
CA ALA A 633 -8.68 31.22 -23.70
C ALA A 633 -8.18 32.59 -23.23
N LYS A 634 -9.03 33.32 -22.52
CA LYS A 634 -8.71 34.63 -21.97
C LYS A 634 -9.23 34.74 -20.54
N ARG A 635 -8.39 35.33 -19.68
CA ARG A 635 -8.75 35.71 -18.32
C ARG A 635 -10.01 36.59 -18.32
N ILE A 636 -10.99 36.23 -17.49
CA ILE A 636 -12.06 37.14 -17.12
C ILE A 636 -11.60 37.92 -15.90
N ALA A 637 -11.56 39.25 -16.00
CA ALA A 637 -11.10 40.09 -14.90
C ALA A 637 -12.02 39.99 -13.68
N MET A 638 -11.42 39.84 -12.50
CA MET A 638 -12.11 39.82 -11.21
C MET A 638 -11.52 40.91 -10.31
N PRO A 639 -12.03 42.15 -10.37
CA PRO A 639 -11.46 43.27 -9.64
C PRO A 639 -11.37 43.00 -8.13
N GLY A 640 -10.18 43.21 -7.55
CA GLY A 640 -9.94 43.03 -6.10
C GLY A 640 -9.85 41.57 -5.63
N VAL A 641 -9.84 40.60 -6.55
CA VAL A 641 -9.74 39.18 -6.22
C VAL A 641 -8.40 38.62 -6.69
N SER A 642 -7.58 38.14 -5.74
CA SER A 642 -6.34 37.44 -6.05
C SER A 642 -6.62 36.10 -6.74
N HIS A 643 -5.72 35.67 -7.62
CA HIS A 643 -5.74 34.33 -8.24
C HIS A 643 -5.79 33.19 -7.22
N SER A 644 -5.10 33.38 -6.09
CA SER A 644 -5.10 32.42 -4.97
C SER A 644 -6.46 32.32 -4.26
N VAL A 645 -7.38 33.27 -4.50
CA VAL A 645 -8.75 33.28 -3.95
C VAL A 645 -9.75 32.76 -4.97
N ALA A 646 -9.74 33.27 -6.20
CA ALA A 646 -10.59 32.78 -7.27
C ALA A 646 -10.02 33.15 -8.65
N THR A 647 -10.42 32.38 -9.67
CA THR A 647 -10.05 32.63 -11.07
C THR A 647 -11.22 32.36 -12.00
N ALA A 648 -11.25 33.07 -13.13
CA ALA A 648 -12.23 32.88 -14.18
C ALA A 648 -11.63 33.08 -15.57
N MET A 649 -12.19 32.41 -16.57
CA MET A 649 -11.75 32.54 -17.95
C MET A 649 -12.87 32.25 -18.95
N GLU A 650 -12.76 32.84 -20.13
CA GLU A 650 -13.57 32.51 -21.31
C GLU A 650 -12.72 31.64 -22.24
N ILE A 651 -13.30 30.55 -22.74
CA ILE A 651 -12.64 29.51 -23.53
C ILE A 651 -13.40 29.37 -24.84
N VAL A 652 -12.82 29.84 -25.94
CA VAL A 652 -13.40 29.76 -27.28
C VAL A 652 -12.89 28.51 -27.97
N GLN A 653 -13.80 27.61 -28.35
CA GLN A 653 -13.60 26.38 -29.11
C GLN A 653 -14.18 26.56 -30.53
N PRO A 654 -13.88 25.66 -31.51
CA PRO A 654 -14.29 25.84 -32.91
C PRO A 654 -15.80 26.03 -33.14
N GLY A 655 -16.65 25.49 -32.26
CA GLY A 655 -18.11 25.59 -32.37
C GLY A 655 -18.81 26.09 -31.11
N ALA A 656 -18.07 26.51 -30.08
CA ALA A 656 -18.64 26.87 -28.79
C ALA A 656 -17.75 27.83 -27.99
N THR A 657 -18.35 28.61 -27.10
CA THR A 657 -17.67 29.44 -26.12
C THR A 657 -18.09 29.03 -24.71
N GLY A 658 -17.11 28.63 -23.92
CA GLY A 658 -17.25 28.29 -22.51
C GLY A 658 -16.84 29.44 -21.59
N ARG A 659 -17.43 29.54 -20.41
CA ARG A 659 -16.91 30.33 -19.28
C ARG A 659 -16.70 29.41 -18.09
N PHE A 660 -15.52 29.51 -17.49
CA PHE A 660 -15.10 28.74 -16.34
C PHE A 660 -14.85 29.67 -15.16
N TYR A 661 -15.19 29.19 -13.96
CA TYR A 661 -14.96 29.84 -12.68
C TYR A 661 -14.52 28.80 -11.63
N LEU A 662 -13.57 29.20 -10.80
CA LEU A 662 -13.06 28.45 -9.66
C LEU A 662 -12.85 29.39 -8.46
N SER A 663 -13.42 29.03 -7.32
CA SER A 663 -13.12 29.61 -6.01
C SER A 663 -12.24 28.65 -5.20
N ARG A 664 -11.30 29.21 -4.45
CA ARG A 664 -10.49 28.50 -3.46
C ARG A 664 -10.92 28.79 -2.03
N GLU A 665 -11.97 29.59 -1.85
CA GLU A 665 -12.52 29.98 -0.55
C GLU A 665 -13.17 28.78 0.15
N ALA A 666 -12.98 28.67 1.46
CA ALA A 666 -13.64 27.62 2.25
C ALA A 666 -15.18 27.70 2.18
N ASN A 667 -15.71 28.92 2.05
CA ASN A 667 -17.12 29.22 1.80
C ASN A 667 -17.20 30.20 0.63
N PRO A 668 -17.50 29.73 -0.59
CA PRO A 668 -17.53 30.57 -1.78
C PRO A 668 -18.51 31.74 -1.63
N SER A 669 -18.01 32.96 -1.88
CA SER A 669 -18.87 34.14 -2.01
C SER A 669 -19.63 34.08 -3.33
N SER A 670 -20.79 34.75 -3.42
CA SER A 670 -21.42 34.99 -4.72
C SER A 670 -20.53 35.91 -5.56
N ARG A 671 -20.05 35.44 -6.71
CA ARG A 671 -19.11 36.19 -7.58
C ARG A 671 -19.59 36.21 -9.01
N ALA A 672 -19.43 37.37 -9.64
CA ALA A 672 -19.60 37.53 -11.07
C ALA A 672 -18.32 37.11 -11.82
N PHE A 673 -18.49 36.46 -12.97
CA PHE A 673 -17.43 36.05 -13.88
C PHE A 673 -17.91 36.30 -15.33
N GLY A 674 -17.74 37.54 -15.77
CA GLY A 674 -18.30 38.02 -17.04
C GLY A 674 -19.76 38.40 -16.85
N ALA A 675 -20.66 37.91 -17.71
CA ALA A 675 -22.10 38.12 -17.54
C ALA A 675 -22.76 37.10 -16.61
N ALA A 676 -22.00 36.12 -16.12
CA ALA A 676 -22.50 35.06 -15.25
C ALA A 676 -22.18 35.34 -13.79
N THR A 677 -23.02 34.81 -12.89
CA THR A 677 -22.83 34.91 -11.44
C THR A 677 -23.11 33.56 -10.80
N THR A 678 -22.31 33.17 -9.81
CA THR A 678 -22.52 31.93 -9.06
C THR A 678 -22.09 32.07 -7.60
N ASN A 679 -22.68 31.26 -6.73
CA ASN A 679 -22.25 31.04 -5.35
C ASN A 679 -21.54 29.69 -5.16
N ALA A 680 -21.16 29.03 -6.25
CA ALA A 680 -20.55 27.72 -6.26
C ALA A 680 -19.03 27.77 -6.03
N GLU A 681 -18.43 26.64 -5.71
CA GLU A 681 -16.97 26.47 -5.66
C GLU A 681 -16.37 26.43 -7.06
N THR A 682 -17.04 25.77 -8.01
CA THR A 682 -16.71 25.86 -9.43
C THR A 682 -17.98 26.07 -10.24
N ALA A 683 -17.86 26.70 -11.40
CA ALA A 683 -18.93 26.76 -12.39
C ALA A 683 -18.37 26.71 -13.81
N TYR A 684 -19.15 26.10 -14.70
CA TYR A 684 -18.89 26.08 -16.12
C TYR A 684 -20.20 26.30 -16.88
N LEU A 685 -20.16 27.05 -17.99
CA LEU A 685 -21.28 27.15 -18.93
C LEU A 685 -20.74 27.29 -20.34
N GLU A 686 -21.41 26.68 -21.31
CA GLU A 686 -20.99 26.66 -22.71
C GLU A 686 -22.15 27.01 -23.64
N ARG A 687 -21.87 27.86 -24.62
CA ARG A 687 -22.79 28.27 -25.67
C ARG A 687 -22.23 27.88 -27.03
N ALA A 688 -23.05 27.30 -27.90
CA ALA A 688 -22.70 27.09 -29.30
C ALA A 688 -22.47 28.43 -30.03
N SER A 689 -21.83 28.41 -31.20
CA SER A 689 -21.59 29.62 -32.02
C SER A 689 -22.86 30.42 -32.35
N GLY A 690 -24.04 29.76 -32.40
CA GLY A 690 -25.34 30.41 -32.56
C GLY A 690 -25.91 31.05 -31.28
N GLY A 691 -25.17 31.04 -30.17
CA GLY A 691 -25.54 31.62 -28.88
C GLY A 691 -26.36 30.71 -27.96
N GLY A 692 -26.90 29.59 -28.47
CA GLY A 692 -27.66 28.62 -27.68
C GLY A 692 -26.80 27.92 -26.63
N LEU A 693 -27.34 27.74 -25.42
CA LEU A 693 -26.67 27.04 -24.32
C LEU A 693 -26.62 25.53 -24.61
N THR A 694 -25.47 24.90 -24.42
CA THR A 694 -25.26 23.46 -24.71
C THR A 694 -25.07 22.65 -23.44
N ARG A 695 -24.28 23.17 -22.50
CA ARG A 695 -24.04 22.54 -21.19
C ARG A 695 -23.65 23.56 -20.15
N TYR A 696 -23.91 23.23 -18.89
CA TYR A 696 -23.55 24.06 -17.75
C TYR A 696 -23.53 23.23 -16.47
N ALA A 697 -22.71 23.64 -15.52
CA ALA A 697 -22.44 22.88 -14.32
C ALA A 697 -22.01 23.80 -13.18
N LEU A 698 -22.18 23.31 -11.96
CA LEU A 698 -21.60 23.92 -10.77
C LEU A 698 -21.26 22.85 -9.72
N THR A 699 -20.35 23.18 -8.80
CA THR A 699 -20.05 22.33 -7.62
C THR A 699 -20.21 23.12 -6.33
N ARG A 700 -20.68 22.46 -5.26
CA ARG A 700 -20.86 23.04 -3.92
C ARG A 700 -21.54 24.43 -3.96
N GLY A 701 -22.71 24.50 -4.57
CA GLY A 701 -23.46 25.75 -4.76
C GLY A 701 -24.92 25.50 -5.05
N SER A 702 -25.72 26.56 -5.14
CA SER A 702 -27.17 26.47 -5.40
C SER A 702 -27.64 27.33 -6.55
N SER A 703 -26.80 28.24 -7.06
CA SER A 703 -27.19 29.20 -8.08
C SER A 703 -26.11 29.40 -9.13
N LEU A 704 -26.53 29.35 -10.40
CA LEU A 704 -25.76 29.82 -11.55
C LEU A 704 -26.70 30.62 -12.44
N THR A 705 -26.32 31.87 -12.73
CA THR A 705 -27.05 32.76 -13.63
C THR A 705 -26.14 33.25 -14.76
N ASP A 706 -26.71 33.59 -15.91
CA ASP A 706 -25.99 34.21 -17.04
C ASP A 706 -26.88 35.27 -17.70
N ALA A 707 -26.35 36.50 -17.79
CA ALA A 707 -27.08 37.70 -18.25
C ALA A 707 -28.45 37.85 -17.55
N ASN A 708 -28.48 37.68 -16.23
CA ASN A 708 -29.66 37.69 -15.34
C ASN A 708 -30.68 36.56 -15.59
N ASN A 709 -30.42 35.63 -16.51
CA ASN A 709 -31.22 34.42 -16.65
C ASN A 709 -30.74 33.36 -15.66
N THR A 710 -31.67 32.70 -14.99
CA THR A 710 -31.34 31.53 -14.15
C THR A 710 -30.96 30.36 -15.05
N LEU A 711 -29.77 29.79 -14.83
CA LEU A 711 -29.34 28.54 -15.46
C LEU A 711 -29.56 27.35 -14.53
N ILE A 712 -29.18 27.50 -13.26
CA ILE A 712 -29.42 26.53 -12.18
C ILE A 712 -29.95 27.30 -10.97
N SER A 713 -31.03 26.79 -10.38
CA SER A 713 -31.50 27.18 -9.07
C SER A 713 -31.93 25.93 -8.29
N ALA A 714 -31.20 25.61 -7.23
CA ALA A 714 -31.50 24.50 -6.33
C ALA A 714 -32.03 25.02 -4.99
N SER A 715 -32.96 24.29 -4.38
CA SER A 715 -33.54 24.65 -3.07
C SER A 715 -32.54 24.59 -1.92
N ALA A 716 -31.41 23.91 -2.12
CA ALA A 716 -30.27 23.84 -1.20
C ALA A 716 -28.98 23.68 -2.02
N PRO A 717 -27.78 23.91 -1.44
CA PRO A 717 -26.53 23.63 -2.12
C PRO A 717 -26.45 22.17 -2.57
N VAL A 718 -26.18 21.95 -3.86
CA VAL A 718 -25.85 20.64 -4.42
C VAL A 718 -24.34 20.42 -4.32
N SER A 719 -23.91 19.17 -4.15
CA SER A 719 -22.50 18.81 -4.12
C SER A 719 -21.84 19.02 -5.48
N ASP A 720 -22.52 18.60 -6.53
CA ASP A 720 -22.21 18.86 -7.92
C ASP A 720 -23.46 18.64 -8.77
N VAL A 721 -23.53 19.34 -9.88
CA VAL A 721 -24.53 19.12 -10.92
C VAL A 721 -23.95 19.52 -12.26
N SER A 722 -24.19 18.71 -13.28
CA SER A 722 -23.97 19.07 -14.67
C SER A 722 -25.24 18.85 -15.48
N VAL A 723 -25.52 19.77 -16.40
CA VAL A 723 -26.64 19.67 -17.33
C VAL A 723 -26.09 19.69 -18.75
N GLU A 724 -26.47 18.71 -19.55
CA GLU A 724 -26.27 18.65 -21.00
C GLU A 724 -27.63 18.81 -21.69
N LEU A 725 -27.70 19.71 -22.67
CA LEU A 725 -28.87 19.91 -23.52
C LEU A 725 -28.64 19.22 -24.86
N SER A 726 -29.29 18.07 -25.07
CA SER A 726 -29.13 17.24 -26.27
C SER A 726 -30.47 17.11 -27.01
N GLY A 727 -30.62 17.84 -28.12
CA GLY A 727 -31.88 17.92 -28.85
C GLY A 727 -33.02 18.45 -27.97
N THR A 728 -34.07 17.65 -27.79
CA THR A 728 -35.18 17.96 -26.87
C THR A 728 -35.05 17.26 -25.51
N THR A 729 -33.87 16.76 -25.15
CA THR A 729 -33.63 16.12 -23.85
C THR A 729 -32.67 16.95 -23.00
N ALA A 730 -33.04 17.23 -21.75
CA ALA A 730 -32.12 17.75 -20.75
C ALA A 730 -31.60 16.59 -19.89
N ARG A 731 -30.28 16.36 -19.92
CA ARG A 731 -29.62 15.33 -19.12
C ARG A 731 -28.92 15.97 -17.93
N ILE A 732 -29.44 15.70 -16.74
CA ILE A 732 -28.89 16.15 -15.47
C ILE A 732 -28.06 15.01 -14.91
N SER A 733 -26.85 15.32 -14.44
CA SER A 733 -26.00 14.36 -13.72
C SER A 733 -25.52 14.96 -12.41
N MET A 734 -25.50 14.14 -11.37
CA MET A 734 -25.05 14.45 -10.02
C MET A 734 -24.23 13.27 -9.49
N GLY A 735 -23.07 13.53 -8.90
CA GLY A 735 -22.19 12.53 -8.33
C GLY A 735 -22.53 12.15 -6.89
N ASP A 736 -23.19 13.04 -6.15
CA ASP A 736 -23.53 12.86 -4.75
C ASP A 736 -25.03 13.16 -4.49
N PRO A 737 -25.62 12.63 -3.40
CA PRO A 737 -27.05 12.72 -3.13
C PRO A 737 -27.59 14.15 -2.92
N PHE A 738 -28.81 14.36 -3.40
CA PHE A 738 -29.56 15.61 -3.23
C PHE A 738 -31.06 15.36 -3.05
N THR A 739 -31.64 16.05 -2.06
CA THR A 739 -33.08 16.09 -1.80
C THR A 739 -33.56 17.53 -1.90
N GLY A 740 -34.58 17.78 -2.72
CA GLY A 740 -35.15 19.11 -2.92
C GLY A 740 -35.62 19.36 -4.34
N THR A 741 -35.80 20.63 -4.70
CA THR A 741 -36.14 21.03 -6.06
C THR A 741 -34.91 21.56 -6.79
N LEU A 742 -34.71 21.10 -8.02
CA LEU A 742 -33.67 21.59 -8.92
C LEU A 742 -34.33 22.15 -10.17
N SER A 743 -34.18 23.46 -10.38
CA SER A 743 -34.65 24.16 -11.57
C SER A 743 -33.47 24.42 -12.52
N VAL A 744 -33.62 24.04 -13.78
CA VAL A 744 -32.56 24.20 -14.79
C VAL A 744 -33.11 24.82 -16.08
N HIS A 745 -32.28 25.60 -16.76
CA HIS A 745 -32.63 26.26 -18.02
C HIS A 745 -32.62 25.31 -19.22
N ALA A 746 -33.79 24.80 -19.58
CA ALA A 746 -33.97 23.88 -20.70
C ALA A 746 -35.23 24.24 -21.53
N PRO A 747 -35.17 25.33 -22.33
CA PRO A 747 -36.34 25.88 -23.01
C PRO A 747 -37.00 24.89 -23.98
N ASN A 748 -36.19 24.06 -24.64
CA ASN A 748 -36.65 23.13 -25.68
C ASN A 748 -36.84 21.68 -25.19
N ALA A 749 -36.65 21.41 -23.88
CA ALA A 749 -36.71 20.04 -23.39
C ALA A 749 -38.15 19.47 -23.38
N THR A 750 -38.36 18.32 -23.99
CA THR A 750 -39.59 17.52 -23.85
C THR A 750 -39.37 16.28 -22.99
N ALA A 751 -38.10 15.94 -22.72
CA ALA A 751 -37.69 14.85 -21.84
C ALA A 751 -36.57 15.31 -20.89
N VAL A 752 -36.53 14.73 -19.70
CA VAL A 752 -35.52 15.01 -18.68
C VAL A 752 -35.04 13.68 -18.10
N THR A 753 -33.72 13.53 -17.96
CA THR A 753 -33.13 12.40 -17.25
C THR A 753 -32.23 12.90 -16.13
N VAL A 754 -32.24 12.24 -14.97
CA VAL A 754 -31.32 12.49 -13.86
C VAL A 754 -30.51 11.22 -13.63
N ASN A 755 -29.18 11.29 -13.77
CA ASN A 755 -28.30 10.13 -13.73
C ASN A 755 -28.78 8.98 -14.65
N GLY A 756 -29.21 9.32 -15.86
CA GLY A 756 -29.74 8.37 -16.85
C GLY A 756 -31.19 7.93 -16.63
N THR A 757 -31.79 8.22 -15.47
CA THR A 757 -33.18 7.83 -15.16
C THR A 757 -34.18 8.87 -15.67
N PRO A 758 -35.20 8.50 -16.48
CA PRO A 758 -36.27 9.40 -16.89
C PRO A 758 -36.97 10.01 -15.67
N THR A 759 -37.09 11.34 -15.64
CA THR A 759 -37.58 12.07 -14.46
C THR A 759 -38.71 13.03 -14.85
N ALA A 760 -39.81 12.99 -14.11
CA ALA A 760 -40.90 13.93 -14.29
C ALA A 760 -40.48 15.36 -13.92
N PHE A 761 -40.99 16.35 -14.65
CA PHE A 761 -40.64 17.75 -14.45
C PHE A 761 -41.86 18.65 -14.65
N THR A 762 -41.83 19.82 -14.01
CA THR A 762 -42.74 20.94 -14.31
C THR A 762 -42.00 22.00 -15.12
N ARG A 763 -42.73 22.82 -15.88
CA ARG A 763 -42.15 23.90 -16.69
C ARG A 763 -42.73 25.25 -16.30
N THR A 764 -41.85 26.24 -16.15
CA THR A 764 -42.20 27.65 -15.98
C THR A 764 -41.34 28.48 -16.92
N GLY A 765 -41.92 28.94 -18.04
CA GLY A 765 -41.17 29.61 -19.10
C GLY A 765 -40.03 28.72 -19.64
N ASN A 766 -38.79 29.20 -19.56
CA ASN A 766 -37.61 28.49 -20.04
C ASN A 766 -36.97 27.55 -19.00
N LEU A 767 -37.52 27.50 -17.79
CA LEU A 767 -37.04 26.62 -16.73
C LEU A 767 -37.87 25.35 -16.68
N ILE A 768 -37.19 24.23 -16.46
CA ILE A 768 -37.78 22.99 -16.00
C ILE A 768 -37.41 22.79 -14.53
N THR A 769 -38.31 22.24 -13.73
CA THR A 769 -38.06 21.94 -12.32
C THR A 769 -38.31 20.45 -12.07
N VAL A 770 -37.32 19.78 -11.49
CA VAL A 770 -37.44 18.40 -10.98
C VAL A 770 -37.47 18.41 -9.47
N SER A 771 -38.27 17.52 -8.89
CA SER A 771 -38.27 17.23 -7.46
C SER A 771 -37.49 15.94 -7.24
N LEU A 772 -36.42 16.05 -6.47
CA LEU A 772 -35.48 14.96 -6.22
C LEU A 772 -35.60 14.53 -4.77
N GLN A 773 -35.59 13.21 -4.57
CA GLN A 773 -35.48 12.57 -3.28
C GLN A 773 -34.32 11.59 -3.38
N GLU A 774 -33.43 11.64 -2.40
CA GLU A 774 -32.37 10.65 -2.31
C GLU A 774 -32.93 9.25 -2.02
N HIS A 775 -32.33 8.23 -2.62
CA HIS A 775 -32.62 6.84 -2.30
C HIS A 775 -31.45 6.28 -1.51
N PHE A 776 -31.69 5.88 -0.25
CA PHE A 776 -30.67 5.35 0.64
C PHE A 776 -31.21 4.09 1.32
N ALA A 777 -30.77 2.93 0.84
CA ALA A 777 -31.23 1.62 1.30
C ALA A 777 -30.07 0.62 1.40
N PRO A 778 -29.09 0.85 2.28
CA PRO A 778 -27.99 -0.09 2.49
C PRO A 778 -28.49 -1.43 3.07
N ALA A 779 -27.84 -2.53 2.72
CA ALA A 779 -28.18 -3.88 3.18
C ALA A 779 -27.36 -4.26 4.42
N PRO A 780 -27.92 -4.99 5.41
CA PRO A 780 -27.17 -5.45 6.59
C PRO A 780 -25.96 -6.30 6.20
N VAL A 781 -24.80 -6.05 6.83
CA VAL A 781 -23.55 -6.79 6.64
C VAL A 781 -22.87 -7.21 7.94
N LEU A 782 -23.20 -6.58 9.07
CA LEU A 782 -22.72 -6.97 10.40
C LEU A 782 -23.82 -6.73 11.43
N ASP A 783 -23.98 -7.68 12.34
CA ASP A 783 -24.81 -7.60 13.53
C ASP A 783 -24.01 -8.21 14.68
N GLU A 784 -23.64 -7.38 15.65
CA GLU A 784 -22.67 -7.72 16.69
C GLU A 784 -23.21 -7.41 18.08
N GLU A 785 -23.27 -8.45 18.92
CA GLU A 785 -23.71 -8.39 20.31
C GLU A 785 -22.55 -8.46 21.32
N PHE A 786 -21.31 -8.70 20.86
CA PHE A 786 -20.10 -8.84 21.67
C PHE A 786 -20.22 -9.93 22.76
N ASP A 787 -20.69 -11.12 22.36
CA ASP A 787 -20.76 -12.30 23.23
C ASP A 787 -19.36 -12.86 23.51
N ASP A 788 -18.90 -12.82 24.76
CA ASP A 788 -17.60 -13.34 25.14
C ASP A 788 -17.50 -14.88 25.08
N ALA A 789 -18.64 -15.58 25.04
CA ALA A 789 -18.68 -17.02 24.81
C ALA A 789 -18.42 -17.39 23.34
N GLY A 790 -18.58 -16.44 22.41
CA GLY A 790 -18.32 -16.61 20.98
C GLY A 790 -16.85 -16.45 20.56
N LEU A 791 -16.00 -15.92 21.44
CA LEU A 791 -14.57 -15.73 21.16
C LEU A 791 -13.81 -17.06 21.18
N ASP A 792 -13.03 -17.32 20.12
CA ASP A 792 -12.28 -18.57 20.01
C ASP A 792 -11.28 -18.71 21.15
N ARG A 793 -11.29 -19.90 21.77
CA ARG A 793 -10.47 -20.23 22.94
C ARG A 793 -9.88 -21.63 22.83
N THR A 794 -8.55 -21.69 22.84
CA THR A 794 -7.80 -22.94 22.91
C THR A 794 -7.17 -23.09 24.29
N VAL A 795 -7.29 -24.29 24.86
CA VAL A 795 -6.63 -24.68 26.12
C VAL A 795 -5.62 -25.77 25.81
N HIS A 796 -4.35 -25.54 26.14
CA HIS A 796 -3.29 -26.53 26.00
C HIS A 796 -3.04 -27.23 27.33
N ASP A 797 -3.41 -28.51 27.38
CA ASP A 797 -3.31 -29.40 28.54
C ASP A 797 -2.12 -30.39 28.47
N PHE A 798 -1.31 -30.28 27.41
CA PHE A 798 -0.08 -31.06 27.17
C PHE A 798 -0.18 -32.56 27.52
N ASN A 799 -1.28 -33.20 27.13
CA ASN A 799 -1.49 -34.63 27.36
C ASN A 799 -0.61 -35.50 26.45
N GLY A 800 0.61 -35.78 26.90
CA GLY A 800 1.55 -36.72 26.26
C GLY A 800 2.28 -36.20 25.01
N SER A 801 1.98 -34.98 24.55
CA SER A 801 2.67 -34.33 23.43
C SER A 801 2.74 -32.82 23.61
N LEU A 802 3.63 -32.14 22.86
CA LEU A 802 3.78 -30.69 22.91
C LEU A 802 2.62 -29.92 22.26
N GLY A 803 1.64 -30.58 21.64
CA GLY A 803 0.40 -29.95 21.18
C GLY A 803 0.58 -28.73 20.26
N GLY A 804 1.52 -28.82 19.30
CA GLY A 804 1.86 -27.74 18.36
C GLY A 804 2.95 -26.77 18.84
N TRP A 805 3.33 -26.84 20.12
CA TRP A 805 4.41 -26.02 20.67
C TRP A 805 5.78 -26.54 20.23
N THR A 806 6.60 -25.65 19.68
CA THR A 806 7.93 -25.98 19.19
C THR A 806 8.99 -25.42 20.13
N PRO A 807 9.89 -26.26 20.69
CA PRO A 807 11.05 -25.78 21.43
C PRO A 807 11.96 -24.98 20.48
N VAL A 808 12.16 -23.69 20.75
CA VAL A 808 13.04 -22.83 19.94
C VAL A 808 14.41 -22.68 20.59
N GLN A 809 14.45 -22.62 21.94
CA GLN A 809 15.69 -22.51 22.69
C GLN A 809 15.54 -23.12 24.08
N GLY A 810 16.55 -23.87 24.54
CA GLY A 810 16.52 -24.59 25.81
C GLY A 810 15.86 -25.96 25.71
N THR A 811 15.88 -26.71 26.82
CA THR A 811 15.31 -28.06 26.89
C THR A 811 13.87 -27.98 27.37
N TRP A 812 12.93 -28.31 26.48
CA TRP A 812 11.49 -28.33 26.75
C TRP A 812 10.93 -29.74 26.54
N ALA A 813 10.05 -30.17 27.44
CA ALA A 813 9.38 -31.45 27.36
C ALA A 813 8.01 -31.39 28.04
N VAL A 814 7.17 -32.37 27.77
CA VAL A 814 5.97 -32.61 28.57
C VAL A 814 6.35 -33.42 29.80
N THR A 815 6.12 -32.88 30.99
CA THR A 815 6.35 -33.57 32.28
C THR A 815 5.10 -33.46 33.14
N GLY A 816 4.51 -34.60 33.49
CA GLY A 816 3.31 -34.63 34.35
C GLY A 816 2.09 -33.90 33.76
N GLY A 817 1.96 -33.88 32.42
CA GLY A 817 0.90 -33.14 31.72
C GLY A 817 1.16 -31.63 31.60
N GLN A 818 2.38 -31.17 31.89
CA GLN A 818 2.74 -29.75 31.83
C GLN A 818 3.87 -29.50 30.85
N LEU A 819 3.90 -28.32 30.24
CA LEU A 819 5.03 -27.87 29.44
C LEU A 819 6.16 -27.46 30.40
N ALA A 820 7.26 -28.20 30.40
CA ALA A 820 8.34 -28.04 31.36
C ALA A 820 9.64 -27.60 30.68
N GLN A 821 10.28 -26.59 31.26
CA GLN A 821 11.65 -26.20 30.97
C GLN A 821 12.54 -26.65 32.14
N SER A 822 13.64 -27.34 31.85
CA SER A 822 14.52 -27.93 32.87
C SER A 822 15.87 -27.24 33.07
N SER A 823 16.31 -26.38 32.13
CA SER A 823 17.64 -25.76 32.18
C SER A 823 17.69 -24.53 33.08
N THR A 824 18.67 -24.47 33.98
CA THR A 824 18.96 -23.28 34.81
C THR A 824 20.13 -22.46 34.28
N ALA A 825 20.63 -22.76 33.08
CA ALA A 825 21.78 -22.09 32.49
C ALA A 825 21.52 -20.60 32.23
N ASP A 826 22.60 -19.83 32.05
CA ASP A 826 22.54 -18.42 31.68
C ASP A 826 22.16 -18.23 30.21
N MET A 827 20.91 -18.57 29.90
CA MET A 827 20.33 -18.48 28.58
C MET A 827 18.84 -18.21 28.65
N VAL A 828 18.33 -17.57 27.60
CA VAL A 828 16.89 -17.46 27.38
C VAL A 828 16.38 -18.78 26.80
N SER A 829 15.22 -19.23 27.25
CA SER A 829 14.57 -20.43 26.72
C SER A 829 13.15 -20.12 26.24
N PHE A 830 12.74 -20.71 25.12
CA PHE A 830 11.41 -20.58 24.53
C PHE A 830 10.85 -21.92 24.05
N ALA A 831 9.57 -22.13 24.29
CA ALA A 831 8.71 -23.00 23.48
C ALA A 831 7.61 -22.12 22.88
N ALA A 832 7.45 -22.12 21.55
CA ALA A 832 6.59 -21.18 20.82
C ALA A 832 5.48 -21.87 20.02
N LEU A 833 4.36 -21.17 19.85
CA LEU A 833 3.22 -21.52 19.00
C LEU A 833 2.93 -20.32 18.08
N GLN A 834 2.91 -20.53 16.77
CA GLN A 834 2.79 -19.43 15.79
C GLN A 834 1.35 -19.19 15.29
N ASP A 835 0.52 -20.23 15.32
CA ASP A 835 -0.88 -20.18 14.94
C ASP A 835 -1.71 -19.72 16.15
N VAL A 836 -1.84 -18.40 16.26
CA VAL A 836 -2.55 -17.70 17.34
C VAL A 836 -3.26 -16.48 16.76
N PRO A 837 -4.34 -16.00 17.38
CA PRO A 837 -4.98 -14.75 16.97
C PRO A 837 -4.01 -13.56 17.00
N ASP A 838 -4.23 -12.58 16.12
CA ASP A 838 -3.44 -11.35 16.10
C ASP A 838 -3.67 -10.48 17.35
N ASP A 839 -4.95 -10.36 17.72
CA ASP A 839 -5.41 -9.74 18.94
C ASP A 839 -5.66 -10.83 19.98
N VAL A 840 -4.69 -11.03 20.87
CA VAL A 840 -4.62 -12.23 21.71
C VAL A 840 -4.66 -11.89 23.19
N VAL A 841 -5.41 -12.70 23.93
CA VAL A 841 -5.33 -12.81 25.39
C VAL A 841 -4.81 -14.19 25.74
N MET A 842 -3.65 -14.26 26.38
CA MET A 842 -3.08 -15.54 26.82
C MET A 842 -2.84 -15.56 28.32
N ALA A 843 -3.07 -16.71 28.92
CA ALA A 843 -2.87 -16.95 30.35
C ALA A 843 -2.15 -18.27 30.58
N ALA A 844 -1.30 -18.34 31.59
CA ALA A 844 -0.68 -19.59 32.03
C ALA A 844 -0.52 -19.61 33.54
N ASP A 845 -0.71 -20.79 34.12
CA ASP A 845 -0.31 -21.09 35.48
C ASP A 845 1.18 -21.48 35.45
N ILE A 846 2.01 -20.70 36.14
CA ILE A 846 3.46 -20.84 36.12
C ILE A 846 3.92 -21.33 37.50
N VAL A 847 4.66 -22.43 37.52
CA VAL A 847 5.31 -22.95 38.73
C VAL A 847 6.83 -22.74 38.59
N PRO A 848 7.40 -21.73 39.28
CA PRO A 848 8.83 -21.43 39.16
C PRO A 848 9.68 -22.51 39.86
N GLY A 849 10.54 -23.19 39.11
CA GLY A 849 11.44 -24.25 39.60
C GLY A 849 12.78 -23.72 40.14
N LEU A 850 13.84 -24.53 40.05
CA LEU A 850 15.19 -24.17 40.50
C LEU A 850 15.75 -22.96 39.73
N ARG A 851 16.48 -22.09 40.44
CA ARG A 851 17.19 -20.94 39.86
C ARG A 851 18.69 -21.21 39.74
N GLY A 852 19.29 -20.79 38.63
CA GLY A 852 20.74 -20.87 38.42
C GLY A 852 21.51 -19.66 38.94
N GLN A 853 20.85 -18.51 39.12
CA GLN A 853 21.46 -17.26 39.58
C GLN A 853 20.50 -16.43 40.46
N THR A 854 21.03 -15.38 41.11
CA THR A 854 20.26 -14.41 41.90
C THR A 854 19.16 -13.75 41.08
N THR A 855 19.45 -13.42 39.83
CA THR A 855 18.48 -12.85 38.89
C THR A 855 17.95 -13.94 37.97
N SER A 856 16.65 -14.21 38.02
CA SER A 856 16.00 -15.24 37.19
C SER A 856 14.60 -14.80 36.76
N ARG A 857 14.06 -15.36 35.67
CA ARG A 857 12.79 -14.91 35.08
C ARG A 857 11.95 -16.09 34.60
N THR A 858 10.63 -15.94 34.76
CA THR A 858 9.61 -16.79 34.15
C THR A 858 8.53 -15.90 33.55
N GLY A 859 7.94 -16.29 32.41
CA GLY A 859 6.93 -15.46 31.78
C GLY A 859 6.40 -16.01 30.47
N LEU A 860 5.70 -15.14 29.74
CA LEU A 860 5.09 -15.42 28.45
C LEU A 860 5.58 -14.39 27.43
N ALA A 861 5.93 -14.84 26.23
CA ALA A 861 6.15 -13.99 25.08
C ALA A 861 4.94 -14.02 24.14
N PHE A 862 4.72 -12.92 23.43
CA PHE A 862 3.61 -12.74 22.51
C PHE A 862 4.05 -11.82 21.37
N ARG A 863 3.34 -11.88 20.24
CA ARG A 863 3.83 -11.34 18.95
C ARG A 863 5.25 -11.82 18.66
N TYR A 864 5.46 -13.10 18.96
CA TYR A 864 6.73 -13.77 18.86
C TYR A 864 7.01 -14.08 17.40
N HIS A 865 7.87 -13.29 16.77
CA HIS A 865 8.37 -13.62 15.44
C HIS A 865 9.60 -14.54 15.54
N ASN A 866 10.51 -14.23 16.47
CA ASN A 866 11.76 -14.97 16.70
C ASN A 866 12.44 -14.49 18.00
N SER A 867 13.58 -15.06 18.36
CA SER A 867 14.37 -14.70 19.55
C SER A 867 14.95 -13.28 19.55
N ARG A 868 14.81 -12.51 18.47
CA ARG A 868 15.23 -11.10 18.37
C ARG A 868 14.07 -10.11 18.30
N ASN A 869 12.83 -10.58 18.06
CA ASN A 869 11.65 -9.76 17.81
C ASN A 869 10.41 -10.36 18.46
N TYR A 870 10.07 -9.87 19.64
CA TYR A 870 8.89 -10.29 20.41
C TYR A 870 8.63 -9.29 21.54
N TYR A 871 7.40 -9.30 22.07
CA TYR A 871 7.15 -8.77 23.40
C TYR A 871 7.13 -9.91 24.41
N ARG A 872 7.45 -9.61 25.67
CA ARG A 872 7.23 -10.55 26.76
C ARG A 872 6.75 -9.85 28.02
N ALA A 873 5.91 -10.55 28.77
CA ALA A 873 5.66 -10.26 30.17
C ALA A 873 6.43 -11.25 31.03
N GLU A 874 7.11 -10.77 32.07
CA GLU A 874 7.91 -11.61 32.94
C GLU A 874 7.79 -11.24 34.42
N VAL A 875 7.88 -12.24 35.28
CA VAL A 875 8.18 -12.06 36.70
C VAL A 875 9.69 -12.16 36.87
N LEU A 876 10.33 -11.03 37.13
CA LEU A 876 11.74 -10.94 37.48
C LEU A 876 11.91 -11.25 38.97
N ASN A 877 12.72 -12.26 39.27
CA ASN A 877 13.23 -12.53 40.61
C ASN A 877 14.61 -11.88 40.78
N SER A 878 14.81 -11.11 41.85
CA SER A 878 16.10 -10.48 42.21
C SER A 878 16.38 -10.61 43.71
N SER A 879 17.53 -10.08 44.16
CA SER A 879 17.85 -9.98 45.59
C SER A 879 16.93 -9.02 46.36
N THR A 880 16.24 -8.11 45.67
CA THR A 880 15.40 -7.08 46.28
C THR A 880 13.91 -7.44 46.24
N GLY A 881 13.50 -8.48 45.51
CA GLY A 881 12.11 -8.92 45.45
C GLY A 881 11.68 -9.45 44.09
N ALA A 882 10.38 -9.37 43.83
CA ALA A 882 9.75 -9.77 42.59
C ALA A 882 9.24 -8.53 41.83
N THR A 883 9.45 -8.47 40.52
CA THR A 883 8.98 -7.37 39.68
C THR A 883 8.25 -7.94 38.46
N LEU A 884 7.02 -7.48 38.20
CA LEU A 884 6.33 -7.74 36.95
C LEU A 884 6.84 -6.75 35.90
N LYS A 885 7.27 -7.24 34.73
CA LYS A 885 7.77 -6.41 33.64
C LYS A 885 7.07 -6.74 32.34
N LEU A 886 6.89 -5.70 31.52
CA LEU A 886 6.50 -5.78 30.12
C LEU A 886 7.67 -5.26 29.30
N VAL A 887 8.19 -6.09 28.39
CA VAL A 887 9.46 -5.85 27.71
C VAL A 887 9.28 -6.05 26.21
N LYS A 888 9.77 -5.11 25.41
CA LYS A 888 9.96 -5.25 23.97
C LYS A 888 11.38 -5.70 23.70
N ILE A 889 11.52 -6.76 22.89
CA ILE A 889 12.77 -7.11 22.23
C ILE A 889 12.57 -6.84 20.75
N TYR A 890 13.35 -5.93 20.20
CA TYR A 890 13.27 -5.56 18.79
C TYR A 890 14.68 -5.40 18.23
N ASP A 891 15.01 -6.18 17.20
CA ASP A 891 16.37 -6.27 16.69
C ASP A 891 17.39 -6.54 17.82
N SER A 892 17.05 -7.50 18.70
CA SER A 892 17.82 -7.84 19.92
C SER A 892 17.95 -6.71 20.96
N ASN A 893 17.48 -5.49 20.66
CA ASN A 893 17.47 -4.39 21.61
C ASN A 893 16.35 -4.60 22.62
N THR A 894 16.71 -4.52 23.90
CA THR A 894 15.76 -4.67 25.00
C THR A 894 15.26 -3.31 25.45
N ALA A 895 13.94 -3.14 25.50
CA ALA A 895 13.29 -1.98 26.10
C ALA A 895 12.25 -2.45 27.13
N VAL A 896 12.40 -2.03 28.39
CA VAL A 896 11.33 -2.21 29.39
C VAL A 896 10.27 -1.15 29.10
N LEU A 897 9.07 -1.60 28.73
CA LEU A 897 7.95 -0.73 28.40
C LEU A 897 7.19 -0.30 29.66
N ALA A 898 7.02 -1.22 30.62
CA ALA A 898 6.41 -0.99 31.91
C ALA A 898 6.93 -1.99 32.94
N GLU A 899 6.97 -1.59 34.21
CA GLU A 899 7.31 -2.50 35.31
C GLU A 899 6.71 -2.04 36.64
N THR A 900 6.51 -2.97 37.56
CA THR A 900 6.07 -2.69 38.93
C THR A 900 6.47 -3.81 39.89
N GLU A 901 6.64 -3.50 41.18
CA GLU A 901 6.94 -4.50 42.20
C GLU A 901 5.72 -5.40 42.48
N LEU A 902 5.98 -6.68 42.72
CA LEU A 902 4.95 -7.66 43.08
C LEU A 902 4.90 -7.88 44.60
N PRO A 903 3.70 -7.87 45.22
CA PRO A 903 3.56 -8.19 46.64
C PRO A 903 3.96 -9.62 46.99
N THR A 904 3.86 -10.54 46.01
CA THR A 904 4.20 -11.96 46.14
C THR A 904 5.63 -12.23 45.72
N GLY A 905 6.33 -13.15 46.40
CA GLY A 905 7.68 -13.56 46.01
C GLY A 905 7.72 -14.30 44.67
N ALA A 906 8.77 -14.07 43.87
CA ALA A 906 8.94 -14.65 42.51
C ALA A 906 9.24 -16.16 42.49
N ASN A 907 9.10 -16.85 43.62
CA ASN A 907 9.20 -18.31 43.74
C ASN A 907 7.83 -18.97 43.99
N VAL A 908 6.77 -18.17 44.15
CA VAL A 908 5.42 -18.67 44.43
C VAL A 908 4.74 -19.00 43.10
N PRO A 909 4.03 -20.14 42.99
CA PRO A 909 3.16 -20.42 41.86
C PRO A 909 2.20 -19.25 41.62
N HIS A 910 2.05 -18.84 40.36
CA HIS A 910 1.23 -17.69 40.02
C HIS A 910 0.64 -17.84 38.63
N LYS A 911 -0.50 -17.18 38.42
CA LYS A 911 -1.10 -17.03 37.10
C LYS A 911 -0.63 -15.73 36.46
N LEU A 912 -0.04 -15.82 35.27
CA LEU A 912 0.31 -14.68 34.45
C LEU A 912 -0.69 -14.57 33.30
N VAL A 913 -1.32 -13.41 33.16
CA VAL A 913 -2.21 -13.07 32.04
C VAL A 913 -1.58 -11.95 31.25
N VAL A 914 -1.56 -12.06 29.93
CA VAL A 914 -1.19 -10.96 29.03
C VAL A 914 -2.28 -10.74 27.99
N SER A 915 -2.45 -9.49 27.57
CA SER A 915 -3.31 -9.11 26.46
C SER A 915 -2.52 -8.25 25.50
N ALA A 916 -2.62 -8.55 24.21
CA ALA A 916 -1.99 -7.82 23.13
C ALA A 916 -3.04 -7.56 22.04
N ILE A 917 -3.77 -6.46 22.18
CA ILE A 917 -4.86 -6.06 21.27
C ILE A 917 -4.48 -4.71 20.64
N GLY A 918 -4.41 -4.66 19.32
CA GLY A 918 -3.87 -3.50 18.59
C GLY A 918 -2.47 -3.13 19.08
N LYS A 919 -2.15 -1.86 19.26
CA LYS A 919 -0.86 -1.50 19.88
C LYS A 919 -0.86 -1.55 21.42
N HIS A 920 -1.97 -1.88 22.08
CA HIS A 920 -2.04 -1.86 23.54
C HIS A 920 -1.70 -3.23 24.14
N LEU A 921 -0.75 -3.21 25.06
CA LEU A 921 -0.17 -4.40 25.68
C LEU A 921 -0.39 -4.34 27.19
N THR A 922 -0.87 -5.43 27.79
CA THR A 922 -1.04 -5.53 29.25
C THR A 922 -0.48 -6.82 29.81
N ALA A 923 -0.07 -6.79 31.08
CA ALA A 923 0.33 -7.96 31.84
C ALA A 923 -0.20 -7.88 33.28
N LYS A 924 -0.68 -9.01 33.81
CA LYS A 924 -1.30 -9.10 35.14
C LYS A 924 -0.87 -10.35 35.90
N VAL A 925 -0.56 -10.19 37.19
CA VAL A 925 -0.31 -11.26 38.17
C VAL A 925 -1.05 -10.91 39.46
N GLY A 926 -2.00 -11.75 39.88
CA GLY A 926 -2.88 -11.42 41.00
C GLY A 926 -3.67 -10.13 40.73
N ASP A 927 -3.63 -9.18 41.67
CA ASP A 927 -4.25 -7.86 41.52
C ASP A 927 -3.30 -6.81 40.88
N THR A 928 -2.04 -7.17 40.63
CA THR A 928 -1.05 -6.26 40.06
C THR A 928 -1.07 -6.32 38.54
N SER A 929 -1.25 -5.17 37.88
CA SER A 929 -1.30 -5.04 36.42
C SER A 929 -0.41 -3.90 35.93
N ILE A 930 0.18 -4.08 34.76
CA ILE A 930 0.95 -3.06 34.01
C ILE A 930 0.50 -3.02 32.56
N SER A 931 0.75 -1.91 31.87
CA SER A 931 0.39 -1.72 30.47
C SER A 931 1.33 -0.79 29.72
N ALA A 932 1.36 -0.89 28.39
CA ALA A 932 2.09 0.02 27.50
C ALA A 932 1.46 0.04 26.10
N ASP A 933 1.67 1.12 25.36
CA ASP A 933 1.34 1.20 23.94
C ASP A 933 2.61 1.06 23.08
N ASP A 934 2.67 0.03 22.25
CA ASP A 934 3.75 -0.18 21.29
C ASP A 934 3.26 -0.98 20.07
N GLY A 935 3.43 -0.41 18.88
CA GLY A 935 2.98 -1.00 17.61
C GLY A 935 4.11 -1.52 16.72
N GLN A 936 5.33 -1.65 17.24
CA GLN A 936 6.50 -2.04 16.45
C GLN A 936 6.34 -3.46 15.86
N LEU A 937 5.73 -4.36 16.63
CA LEU A 937 5.32 -5.70 16.20
C LEU A 937 3.79 -5.78 16.29
N PRO A 938 3.08 -5.82 15.15
CA PRO A 938 1.62 -5.79 15.15
C PRO A 938 0.98 -7.19 15.19
N THR A 939 1.72 -8.25 14.84
CA THR A 939 1.26 -9.66 14.79
C THR A 939 2.35 -10.59 15.29
N GLY A 940 2.09 -11.91 15.36
CA GLY A 940 3.08 -12.94 15.65
C GLY A 940 2.61 -13.99 16.66
N GLY A 941 3.44 -14.99 16.94
CA GLY A 941 3.10 -16.12 17.81
C GLY A 941 3.04 -15.83 19.32
N ALA A 942 2.76 -16.87 20.10
CA ALA A 942 2.89 -16.93 21.55
C ALA A 942 4.07 -17.83 21.97
N ALA A 943 4.67 -17.60 23.14
CA ALA A 943 5.69 -18.50 23.67
C ALA A 943 5.73 -18.56 25.20
N ALA A 944 6.10 -19.70 25.76
CA ALA A 944 6.51 -19.85 27.16
C ALA A 944 7.97 -19.44 27.27
N TYR A 945 8.33 -18.69 28.32
CA TYR A 945 9.64 -18.06 28.44
C TYR A 945 10.25 -18.29 29.82
N THR A 946 11.54 -18.67 29.84
CA THR A 946 12.36 -18.66 31.05
C THR A 946 13.74 -18.08 30.78
N HIS A 947 14.40 -17.62 31.84
CA HIS A 947 15.81 -17.24 31.79
C HIS A 947 16.48 -17.53 33.15
N ARG A 948 17.57 -18.30 33.14
CA ARG A 948 18.29 -18.74 34.36
C ARG A 948 17.43 -19.53 35.35
N ARG A 949 16.37 -20.20 34.86
CA ARG A 949 15.39 -20.88 35.72
C ARG A 949 14.66 -22.03 35.03
N ALA A 950 14.49 -23.13 35.76
CA ALA A 950 13.51 -24.16 35.48
C ALA A 950 12.09 -23.66 35.80
N ALA A 951 11.09 -24.12 35.06
CA ALA A 951 9.68 -23.83 35.33
C ALA A 951 8.75 -24.82 34.62
N THR A 952 7.56 -25.02 35.18
CA THR A 952 6.46 -25.67 34.45
C THR A 952 5.34 -24.67 34.16
N PHE A 953 4.69 -24.89 33.03
CA PHE A 953 3.57 -24.10 32.53
C PHE A 953 2.39 -25.05 32.35
N ASP A 954 1.27 -24.69 32.95
CA ASP A 954 0.03 -25.44 32.92
C ASP A 954 -1.14 -24.51 32.58
N ASN A 955 -2.27 -25.09 32.15
CA ASN A 955 -3.48 -24.38 31.73
C ASN A 955 -3.15 -23.19 30.81
N ILE A 956 -2.31 -23.41 29.79
CA ILE A 956 -2.02 -22.35 28.83
C ILE A 956 -3.28 -22.14 27.99
N VAL A 957 -3.94 -21.02 28.23
CA VAL A 957 -5.13 -20.60 27.48
C VAL A 957 -4.70 -19.51 26.50
N ILE A 958 -5.04 -19.69 25.24
CA ILE A 958 -4.93 -18.67 24.20
C ILE A 958 -6.34 -18.40 23.70
N ARG A 959 -6.77 -17.15 23.83
CA ARG A 959 -8.11 -16.70 23.41
C ARG A 959 -7.97 -15.49 22.52
N GLU A 960 -8.89 -15.35 21.59
CA GLU A 960 -9.17 -14.08 20.95
C GLU A 960 -9.45 -12.96 21.98
N GLY A 961 -8.88 -11.80 21.74
CA GLY A 961 -9.22 -10.56 22.43
C GLY A 961 -10.46 -9.88 21.84
N LEU A 962 -10.70 -10.12 20.55
CA LEU A 962 -11.79 -9.66 19.71
C LEU A 962 -12.07 -10.77 18.70
N ASP A 963 -13.32 -10.93 18.27
CA ASP A 963 -13.67 -11.86 17.19
C ASP A 963 -12.87 -11.48 15.94
N GLN A 964 -11.85 -12.26 15.61
CA GLN A 964 -10.88 -11.91 14.58
C GLN A 964 -11.48 -12.02 13.16
N ALA A 965 -12.61 -12.72 13.01
CA ALA A 965 -13.32 -12.80 11.73
C ALA A 965 -13.96 -11.45 11.37
N ASN A 966 -14.31 -10.66 12.38
CA ASN A 966 -15.00 -9.38 12.20
C ASN A 966 -14.18 -8.18 12.61
N TRP A 967 -13.41 -8.25 13.69
CA TRP A 967 -12.85 -7.10 14.39
C TRP A 967 -11.34 -7.18 14.57
N ARG A 968 -10.73 -5.99 14.56
CA ARG A 968 -9.33 -5.78 14.85
C ARG A 968 -9.11 -4.59 15.77
N GLY A 969 -8.26 -4.74 16.77
CA GLY A 969 -7.74 -3.69 17.62
C GLY A 969 -6.72 -2.81 16.90
N LEU A 970 -6.81 -1.49 17.11
CA LEU A 970 -5.82 -0.54 16.61
C LEU A 970 -5.03 0.11 17.74
N THR A 971 -5.72 0.64 18.76
CA THR A 971 -5.11 1.35 19.90
C THR A 971 -5.97 1.27 21.15
N GLY A 972 -5.36 1.53 22.31
CA GLY A 972 -6.04 1.55 23.61
C GLY A 972 -6.44 0.16 24.10
N ALA A 973 -6.82 0.07 25.38
CA ALA A 973 -7.25 -1.20 25.94
C ALA A 973 -8.65 -1.55 25.44
N VAL A 974 -8.82 -2.82 25.11
CA VAL A 974 -10.06 -3.38 24.59
C VAL A 974 -10.41 -4.62 25.40
N SER A 975 -11.69 -4.79 25.72
CA SER A 975 -12.19 -6.03 26.32
C SER A 975 -13.63 -6.28 25.94
N VAL A 976 -13.95 -7.54 25.70
CA VAL A 976 -15.32 -8.01 25.49
C VAL A 976 -15.75 -8.81 26.73
N ALA A 977 -16.87 -8.41 27.32
CA ALA A 977 -17.46 -9.10 28.46
C ALA A 977 -18.94 -8.74 28.63
N SER A 978 -19.78 -9.72 28.97
CA SER A 978 -21.18 -9.51 29.32
C SER A 978 -21.99 -8.82 28.20
N GLY A 979 -21.73 -9.18 26.94
CA GLY A 979 -22.41 -8.60 25.77
C GLY A 979 -21.98 -7.16 25.46
N LYS A 980 -20.78 -6.73 25.90
CA LYS A 980 -20.28 -5.37 25.70
C LYS A 980 -18.84 -5.36 25.22
N LEU A 981 -18.56 -4.51 24.25
CA LEU A 981 -17.21 -4.06 23.93
C LEU A 981 -16.87 -2.84 24.79
N ARG A 982 -15.88 -2.95 25.66
CA ARG A 982 -15.35 -1.84 26.46
C ARG A 982 -14.04 -1.34 25.85
N LEU A 983 -14.00 -0.04 25.56
CA LEU A 983 -12.83 0.69 25.07
C LEU A 983 -12.31 1.62 26.17
N THR A 984 -11.08 1.36 26.63
CA THR A 984 -10.42 2.20 27.64
C THR A 984 -9.19 2.86 27.00
N PRO A 985 -9.21 4.18 26.78
CA PRO A 985 -8.13 4.90 26.13
C PRO A 985 -6.78 4.74 26.84
N ALA A 986 -5.74 4.42 26.07
CA ALA A 986 -4.35 4.54 26.48
C ALA A 986 -3.67 5.55 25.53
N GLY A 987 -2.89 6.49 26.08
CA GLY A 987 -2.32 7.57 25.28
C GLY A 987 -3.36 8.52 24.64
N GLY A 988 -4.57 8.57 25.19
CA GLY A 988 -5.63 9.50 24.78
C GLY A 988 -6.70 8.93 23.84
N ARG A 989 -6.57 7.69 23.34
CA ARG A 989 -7.61 7.02 22.54
C ARG A 989 -7.57 5.49 22.56
N ALA A 990 -8.74 4.88 22.37
CA ALA A 990 -8.95 3.48 22.06
C ALA A 990 -9.76 3.36 20.75
N HIS A 991 -9.45 2.39 19.90
CA HIS A 991 -10.04 2.26 18.57
C HIS A 991 -9.96 0.82 18.07
N VAL A 992 -11.07 0.31 17.54
CA VAL A 992 -11.20 -0.98 16.84
C VAL A 992 -11.82 -0.76 15.45
N LEU A 993 -11.50 -1.65 14.51
CA LEU A 993 -12.00 -1.65 13.14
C LEU A 993 -12.75 -2.97 12.88
N ALA A 994 -13.92 -2.90 12.27
CA ALA A 994 -14.63 -4.08 11.78
C ALA A 994 -14.10 -4.44 10.37
N ASP A 995 -13.05 -5.26 10.31
CA ASP A 995 -12.41 -5.69 9.07
C ASP A 995 -13.40 -6.36 8.09
N SER A 996 -14.44 -7.05 8.57
CA SER A 996 -15.49 -7.66 7.72
C SER A 996 -16.35 -6.64 6.95
N THR A 997 -16.35 -5.37 7.37
CA THR A 997 -17.10 -4.30 6.70
C THR A 997 -16.30 -3.59 5.61
N LEU A 998 -14.98 -3.85 5.52
CA LEU A 998 -14.11 -3.31 4.48
C LEU A 998 -14.61 -3.73 3.09
N PRO A 999 -14.50 -2.86 2.08
CA PRO A 999 -14.86 -3.22 0.72
C PRO A 999 -13.86 -4.21 0.13
N GLU A 1000 -14.34 -5.09 -0.75
CA GLU A 1000 -13.47 -6.03 -1.46
C GLU A 1000 -12.47 -5.26 -2.34
N ARG A 1001 -12.92 -4.16 -2.95
CA ARG A 1001 -12.10 -3.25 -3.76
C ARG A 1001 -12.05 -1.88 -3.11
N PHE A 1002 -10.86 -1.34 -2.88
CA PHE A 1002 -10.73 -0.01 -2.29
C PHE A 1002 -11.35 1.08 -3.19
N SER A 1003 -11.31 0.95 -4.51
CA SER A 1003 -11.91 1.92 -5.44
C SER A 1003 -13.45 1.95 -5.42
N GLU A 1004 -14.11 1.01 -4.74
CA GLU A 1004 -15.55 1.05 -4.54
C GLU A 1004 -15.94 2.12 -3.53
N ALA A 1005 -16.80 3.05 -3.99
CA ALA A 1005 -17.41 4.01 -3.10
C ALA A 1005 -18.59 3.36 -2.38
N CYS A 1006 -18.36 2.91 -1.15
CA CYS A 1006 -19.40 2.35 -0.30
C CYS A 1006 -20.01 3.41 0.62
N ASP A 1007 -21.30 3.25 0.83
CA ASP A 1007 -22.12 3.99 1.76
C ASP A 1007 -22.53 3.09 2.93
N TYR A 1008 -22.65 3.68 4.12
CA TYR A 1008 -22.85 2.94 5.36
C TYR A 1008 -23.96 3.57 6.19
N ALA A 1009 -24.72 2.74 6.89
CA ALA A 1009 -25.55 3.13 8.02
C ALA A 1009 -25.19 2.23 9.21
N VAL A 1010 -24.88 2.85 10.34
CA VAL A 1010 -24.41 2.18 11.55
C VAL A 1010 -25.25 2.64 12.72
N GLU A 1011 -25.67 1.71 13.56
CA GLU A 1011 -26.31 2.01 14.84
C GLU A 1011 -25.65 1.19 15.95
N THR A 1012 -25.46 1.80 17.11
CA THR A 1012 -24.95 1.14 18.32
C THR A 1012 -25.52 1.77 19.58
N THR A 1013 -25.60 0.99 20.65
CA THR A 1013 -25.85 1.51 21.99
C THR A 1013 -24.50 1.87 22.63
N LEU A 1014 -24.28 3.16 22.90
CA LEU A 1014 -23.07 3.71 23.47
C LEU A 1014 -23.31 4.15 24.92
N THR A 1015 -22.41 3.76 25.82
CA THR A 1015 -22.32 4.32 27.17
C THR A 1015 -20.96 4.98 27.36
N ILE A 1016 -20.94 6.26 27.74
CA ILE A 1016 -19.69 6.94 28.14
C ILE A 1016 -19.48 6.69 29.63
N ASP A 1017 -18.46 5.91 29.96
CA ASP A 1017 -18.17 5.47 31.32
C ASP A 1017 -17.31 6.53 32.04
N GLY A 1018 -17.88 7.16 33.08
CA GLY A 1018 -17.18 8.13 33.93
C GLY A 1018 -17.61 9.59 33.77
N SER A 1019 -17.12 10.45 34.67
CA SER A 1019 -17.51 11.87 34.75
C SER A 1019 -16.57 12.82 34.01
N ALA A 1020 -15.45 12.32 33.46
CA ALA A 1020 -14.39 13.09 32.85
C ALA A 1020 -14.75 13.62 31.44
N ALA A 1021 -13.98 14.61 30.97
CA ALA A 1021 -14.08 15.09 29.59
C ALA A 1021 -13.56 14.05 28.61
N GLY A 1022 -14.17 13.97 27.43
CA GLY A 1022 -13.81 13.01 26.40
C GLY A 1022 -14.97 12.77 25.44
N ASN A 1023 -14.78 11.83 24.52
CA ASN A 1023 -15.75 11.50 23.49
C ASN A 1023 -15.65 10.02 23.08
N ALA A 1024 -16.71 9.50 22.49
CA ALA A 1024 -16.76 8.15 21.94
C ALA A 1024 -17.78 8.08 20.80
N GLY A 1025 -17.60 7.12 19.89
CA GLY A 1025 -18.55 6.88 18.82
C GLY A 1025 -18.04 5.96 17.71
N ILE A 1026 -18.53 6.22 16.50
CA ILE A 1026 -18.39 5.38 15.31
C ILE A 1026 -17.35 6.01 14.37
N SER A 1027 -16.55 5.19 13.70
CA SER A 1027 -15.80 5.61 12.53
C SER A 1027 -16.39 5.05 11.24
N LEU A 1028 -16.38 5.85 10.17
CA LEU A 1028 -16.91 5.49 8.84
C LEU A 1028 -15.85 5.70 7.77
N ARG A 1029 -15.86 4.83 6.75
CA ARG A 1029 -14.85 4.79 5.69
C ARG A 1029 -13.42 4.73 6.26
N ASP A 1030 -13.25 3.82 7.22
CA ASP A 1030 -12.04 3.65 8.02
C ASP A 1030 -11.22 2.44 7.57
N THR A 1031 -9.91 2.53 7.74
CA THR A 1031 -8.95 1.45 7.45
C THR A 1031 -7.80 1.43 8.47
N THR A 1032 -7.52 2.56 9.11
CA THR A 1032 -6.40 2.76 10.03
C THR A 1032 -6.74 3.83 11.07
N ASP A 1033 -5.98 3.88 12.15
CA ASP A 1033 -6.17 4.89 13.20
C ASP A 1033 -6.08 6.35 12.72
N ALA A 1034 -5.51 6.60 11.54
CA ALA A 1034 -5.29 7.94 10.97
C ALA A 1034 -5.96 8.15 9.59
N TYR A 1035 -6.96 7.34 9.23
CA TYR A 1035 -7.76 7.47 8.01
C TYR A 1035 -9.27 7.37 8.32
N GLY A 1036 -10.12 7.96 7.48
CA GLY A 1036 -11.57 7.87 7.63
C GLY A 1036 -12.22 9.04 8.38
N TYR A 1037 -13.50 8.88 8.67
CA TYR A 1037 -14.28 9.84 9.48
C TYR A 1037 -14.47 9.31 10.90
N ARG A 1038 -14.33 10.19 11.89
CA ARG A 1038 -14.59 9.96 13.31
C ARG A 1038 -15.84 10.73 13.70
N ILE A 1039 -16.87 10.02 14.15
CA ILE A 1039 -18.19 10.54 14.50
C ILE A 1039 -18.43 10.25 15.97
N HIS A 1040 -18.39 11.28 16.80
CA HIS A 1040 -18.56 11.10 18.25
C HIS A 1040 -19.57 12.03 18.87
N VAL A 1041 -20.07 11.58 20.02
CA VAL A 1041 -20.64 12.43 21.08
C VAL A 1041 -19.63 12.54 22.22
N GLY A 1042 -19.64 13.67 22.91
CA GLY A 1042 -18.66 13.92 23.96
C GLY A 1042 -19.05 14.98 24.97
N LYS A 1043 -18.17 15.14 25.95
CA LYS A 1043 -18.25 16.07 27.07
C LYS A 1043 -16.96 16.90 27.16
N THR A 1044 -17.08 18.20 27.41
CA THR A 1044 -15.94 19.08 27.74
C THR A 1044 -15.64 19.05 29.26
N SER A 1045 -14.48 19.58 29.66
CA SER A 1045 -14.13 19.76 31.08
C SER A 1045 -15.16 20.59 31.85
N ASP A 1046 -15.75 21.58 31.17
CA ASP A 1046 -16.74 22.50 31.74
C ASP A 1046 -18.14 21.88 31.79
N GLY A 1047 -18.29 20.65 31.30
CA GLY A 1047 -19.55 19.93 31.32
C GLY A 1047 -20.47 20.22 30.13
N ASP A 1048 -20.00 20.92 29.09
CA ASP A 1048 -20.74 21.04 27.83
C ASP A 1048 -20.78 19.69 27.13
N ARG A 1049 -21.80 19.48 26.30
CA ARG A 1049 -21.96 18.28 25.48
C ARG A 1049 -21.95 18.65 24.01
N TYR A 1050 -21.36 17.79 23.19
CA TYR A 1050 -21.26 18.04 21.76
C TYR A 1050 -21.34 16.75 20.95
N ALA A 1051 -21.68 16.91 19.68
CA ALA A 1051 -21.41 15.93 18.64
C ALA A 1051 -20.47 16.54 17.60
N SER A 1052 -19.61 15.74 16.98
CA SER A 1052 -18.76 16.22 15.90
C SER A 1052 -18.44 15.14 14.88
N ILE A 1053 -18.13 15.59 13.65
CA ILE A 1053 -17.63 14.80 12.54
C ILE A 1053 -16.23 15.32 12.24
N ILE A 1054 -15.22 14.47 12.38
CA ILE A 1054 -13.82 14.78 12.10
C ILE A 1054 -13.34 13.88 10.97
N ARG A 1055 -12.74 14.44 9.92
CA ARG A 1055 -11.99 13.66 8.93
C ARG A 1055 -10.55 13.51 9.42
N GLU A 1056 -10.08 12.28 9.56
CA GLU A 1056 -8.65 12.00 9.74
C GLU A 1056 -7.95 12.16 8.39
N ALA A 1057 -6.95 13.05 8.32
CA ALA A 1057 -6.21 13.34 7.09
C ALA A 1057 -4.73 12.94 7.20
N HIS A 1058 -4.45 11.78 7.80
CA HIS A 1058 -3.09 11.26 8.02
C HIS A 1058 -2.14 12.33 8.60
N ALA A 1059 -0.96 12.53 8.00
CA ALA A 1059 0.08 13.44 8.49
C ALA A 1059 -0.31 14.92 8.42
N SER A 1060 -1.39 15.26 7.72
CA SER A 1060 -1.92 16.63 7.65
C SER A 1060 -2.84 16.97 8.82
N GLY A 1061 -3.14 15.99 9.68
CA GLY A 1061 -3.93 16.17 10.90
C GLY A 1061 -5.45 16.10 10.69
N PRO A 1062 -6.23 16.07 11.78
CA PRO A 1062 -7.69 15.99 11.72
C PRO A 1062 -8.32 17.29 11.20
N VAL A 1063 -9.42 17.16 10.45
CA VAL A 1063 -10.22 18.28 9.94
C VAL A 1063 -11.65 18.18 10.47
N THR A 1064 -12.12 19.20 11.19
CA THR A 1064 -13.51 19.27 11.65
C THR A 1064 -14.45 19.55 10.48
N VAL A 1065 -15.30 18.57 10.15
CA VAL A 1065 -16.33 18.69 9.09
C VAL A 1065 -17.58 19.36 9.64
N ALA A 1066 -18.02 18.97 10.84
CA ALA A 1066 -19.17 19.57 11.50
C ALA A 1066 -19.10 19.39 13.03
N LYS A 1067 -19.74 20.30 13.78
CA LYS A 1067 -19.85 20.21 15.24
C LYS A 1067 -21.17 20.85 15.70
N ALA A 1068 -21.83 20.26 16.68
CA ALA A 1068 -23.03 20.81 17.33
C ALA A 1068 -22.97 20.65 18.85
N THR A 1069 -23.62 21.56 19.57
CA THR A 1069 -23.83 21.46 21.03
C THR A 1069 -25.08 20.61 21.30
N LEU A 1070 -25.04 19.77 22.33
CA LEU A 1070 -26.17 18.91 22.74
C LEU A 1070 -26.82 19.47 24.02
N SER A 1071 -28.15 19.46 24.05
CA SER A 1071 -28.95 19.91 25.20
C SER A 1071 -29.24 18.81 26.22
N ASN A 1072 -29.26 17.54 25.80
CA ASN A 1072 -29.61 16.41 26.66
C ASN A 1072 -28.38 15.89 27.43
N PRO A 1073 -28.54 15.47 28.70
CA PRO A 1073 -27.48 14.82 29.44
C PRO A 1073 -27.18 13.44 28.81
N LEU A 1074 -25.93 13.23 28.39
CA LEU A 1074 -25.39 11.90 28.04
C LEU A 1074 -25.19 11.08 29.35
N THR A 1075 -26.28 10.78 30.05
CA THR A 1075 -26.28 10.00 31.29
C THR A 1075 -26.89 8.62 31.05
N GLY A 1076 -26.05 7.59 31.06
CA GLY A 1076 -26.43 6.22 30.74
C GLY A 1076 -26.32 5.89 29.25
N PRO A 1077 -26.83 4.71 28.84
CA PRO A 1077 -26.75 4.25 27.45
C PRO A 1077 -27.58 5.14 26.53
N VAL A 1078 -27.02 5.48 25.37
CA VAL A 1078 -27.67 6.23 24.30
C VAL A 1078 -27.56 5.45 22.99
N ARG A 1079 -28.55 5.60 22.11
CA ARG A 1079 -28.48 5.02 20.77
C ARG A 1079 -27.82 6.01 19.84
N LEU A 1080 -26.59 5.72 19.41
CA LEU A 1080 -25.85 6.53 18.46
C LEU A 1080 -25.97 5.91 17.07
N GLY A 1081 -26.46 6.68 16.11
CA GLY A 1081 -26.48 6.31 14.71
C GLY A 1081 -25.57 7.22 13.88
N ALA A 1082 -24.92 6.64 12.89
CA ALA A 1082 -24.11 7.37 11.92
C ALA A 1082 -24.35 6.79 10.52
N ALA A 1083 -24.58 7.65 9.55
CA ALA A 1083 -24.70 7.22 8.16
C ALA A 1083 -23.88 8.13 7.24
N ILE A 1084 -23.31 7.55 6.19
CA ILE A 1084 -22.65 8.24 5.09
C ILE A 1084 -23.26 7.80 3.77
N HIS A 1085 -23.73 8.77 2.98
CA HIS A 1085 -24.34 8.57 1.66
C HIS A 1085 -23.71 9.56 0.68
N GLY A 1086 -22.87 9.06 -0.23
CA GLY A 1086 -22.05 9.89 -1.12
C GLY A 1086 -21.07 10.76 -0.34
N ASP A 1087 -21.37 12.06 -0.25
CA ASP A 1087 -20.61 13.03 0.55
C ASP A 1087 -21.26 13.45 1.86
N ARG A 1088 -22.51 13.04 2.09
CA ARG A 1088 -23.29 13.50 3.23
C ARG A 1088 -23.14 12.55 4.40
N ILE A 1089 -22.79 13.10 5.55
CA ILE A 1089 -22.68 12.37 6.81
C ILE A 1089 -23.76 12.88 7.75
N THR A 1090 -24.59 11.99 8.29
CA THR A 1090 -25.65 12.29 9.25
C THR A 1090 -25.41 11.55 10.55
N VAL A 1091 -25.64 12.22 11.68
CA VAL A 1091 -25.50 11.65 13.02
C VAL A 1091 -26.85 11.73 13.72
N THR A 1092 -27.31 10.60 14.23
CA THR A 1092 -28.54 10.50 15.02
C THR A 1092 -28.22 10.13 16.46
N LEU A 1093 -28.99 10.67 17.40
CA LEU A 1093 -28.93 10.34 18.81
C LEU A 1093 -30.34 10.04 19.31
N ASN A 1094 -30.55 8.83 19.80
CA ASN A 1094 -31.86 8.30 20.19
C ASN A 1094 -32.92 8.45 19.09
N GLY A 1095 -32.52 8.20 17.84
CA GLY A 1095 -33.38 8.29 16.65
C GLY A 1095 -33.61 9.70 16.08
N ALA A 1096 -33.10 10.76 16.73
CA ALA A 1096 -33.20 12.12 16.22
C ALA A 1096 -31.90 12.57 15.52
N GLU A 1097 -31.98 13.14 14.32
CA GLU A 1097 -30.82 13.78 13.67
C GLU A 1097 -30.34 14.98 14.50
N ILE A 1098 -29.09 14.95 14.93
CA ILE A 1098 -28.48 16.00 15.77
C ILE A 1098 -27.37 16.76 15.07
N LEU A 1099 -26.78 16.18 14.01
CA LEU A 1099 -25.65 16.76 13.30
C LEU A 1099 -25.60 16.24 11.87
N LYS A 1100 -25.20 17.11 10.94
CA LYS A 1100 -24.89 16.74 9.55
C LYS A 1100 -23.64 17.45 9.07
N GLY A 1101 -22.87 16.78 8.21
CA GLY A 1101 -21.69 17.30 7.55
C GLY A 1101 -21.65 16.88 6.09
N ARG A 1102 -20.85 17.57 5.27
CA ARG A 1102 -20.54 17.14 3.90
C ARG A 1102 -19.03 17.15 3.69
N ASP A 1103 -18.48 16.04 3.24
CA ASP A 1103 -17.07 15.92 2.87
C ASP A 1103 -16.85 14.84 1.82
N THR A 1104 -15.83 15.04 0.98
CA THR A 1104 -15.81 14.43 -0.37
C THR A 1104 -14.51 13.76 -0.73
N VAL A 1105 -13.55 13.80 0.20
CA VAL A 1105 -12.21 13.33 -0.03
C VAL A 1105 -12.14 11.83 0.25
N VAL A 1106 -12.65 11.38 1.41
CA VAL A 1106 -12.64 9.97 1.77
C VAL A 1106 -13.86 9.27 1.15
N ARG A 1107 -13.60 8.36 0.21
CA ARG A 1107 -14.64 7.68 -0.56
C ARG A 1107 -14.78 6.19 -0.27
N SER A 1108 -13.82 5.59 0.43
CA SER A 1108 -13.80 4.15 0.70
C SER A 1108 -13.17 3.81 2.05
N GLY A 1109 -13.41 2.60 2.53
CA GLY A 1109 -13.05 2.08 3.85
C GLY A 1109 -14.26 1.47 4.56
N GLY A 1110 -14.06 0.85 5.71
CA GLY A 1110 -15.09 0.17 6.52
C GLY A 1110 -15.59 0.99 7.71
N VAL A 1111 -16.03 0.28 8.75
CA VAL A 1111 -16.62 0.84 9.98
C VAL A 1111 -15.75 0.46 11.17
N GLY A 1112 -15.65 1.35 12.15
CA GLY A 1112 -14.98 1.07 13.42
C GLY A 1112 -15.65 1.78 14.61
N LEU A 1113 -15.09 1.57 15.80
CA LEU A 1113 -15.57 2.15 17.05
C LEU A 1113 -14.39 2.73 17.82
N TYR A 1114 -14.56 3.90 18.42
CA TYR A 1114 -13.47 4.56 19.11
C TYR A 1114 -13.93 5.35 20.33
N ALA A 1115 -12.99 5.58 21.26
CA ALA A 1115 -13.23 6.36 22.45
C ALA A 1115 -11.96 7.10 22.90
N SER A 1116 -12.11 8.31 23.46
CA SER A 1116 -11.05 9.09 24.12
C SER A 1116 -11.27 9.23 25.63
N THR A 1117 -12.41 8.74 26.12
CA THR A 1117 -12.66 8.41 27.52
C THR A 1117 -13.17 6.97 27.58
N GLU A 1118 -13.21 6.37 28.76
CA GLU A 1118 -13.69 5.00 28.86
C GLU A 1118 -15.14 4.91 28.39
N SER A 1119 -15.46 3.91 27.58
CA SER A 1119 -16.81 3.77 27.01
C SER A 1119 -17.10 2.32 26.65
N SER A 1120 -18.38 1.97 26.65
CA SER A 1120 -18.88 0.66 26.25
C SER A 1120 -19.87 0.74 25.09
N PHE A 1121 -19.83 -0.26 24.22
CA PHE A 1121 -20.62 -0.40 23.01
C PHE A 1121 -21.36 -1.74 23.01
N GLU A 1122 -22.61 -1.72 22.57
CA GLU A 1122 -23.54 -2.85 22.53
C GLU A 1122 -24.37 -2.78 21.24
N ASN A 1123 -24.85 -3.93 20.75
CA ASN A 1123 -25.79 -4.06 19.63
C ASN A 1123 -25.36 -3.24 18.39
N VAL A 1124 -24.18 -3.54 17.85
CA VAL A 1124 -23.64 -2.83 16.68
C VAL A 1124 -24.22 -3.45 15.42
N THR A 1125 -25.00 -2.67 14.69
CA THR A 1125 -25.52 -3.06 13.39
C THR A 1125 -24.88 -2.20 12.31
N VAL A 1126 -24.43 -2.84 11.23
CA VAL A 1126 -23.88 -2.16 10.05
C VAL A 1126 -24.65 -2.61 8.82
N ALA A 1127 -25.14 -1.63 8.07
CA ALA A 1127 -25.62 -1.81 6.73
C ALA A 1127 -24.71 -1.10 5.73
N ARG A 1128 -24.49 -1.71 4.57
CA ARG A 1128 -23.61 -1.24 3.50
C ARG A 1128 -24.31 -1.27 2.15
N SER A 1129 -23.99 -0.30 1.29
CA SER A 1129 -24.28 -0.33 -0.14
C SER A 1129 -23.03 0.10 -0.90
N CYS A 1130 -22.54 -0.74 -1.81
CA CYS A 1130 -21.40 -0.43 -2.67
C CYS A 1130 -21.88 -0.39 -4.13
N GLY A 1131 -21.38 0.55 -4.93
CA GLY A 1131 -21.54 0.48 -6.39
C GLY A 1131 -22.93 0.79 -6.96
N GLY A 1132 -23.70 1.69 -6.35
CA GLY A 1132 -24.93 2.24 -6.95
C GLY A 1132 -24.82 3.74 -7.22
N ARG A 1133 -24.83 4.16 -8.48
CA ARG A 1133 -25.07 5.56 -8.88
C ARG A 1133 -26.07 5.64 -10.01
#